data_AF-A0A350YN55-F1
#
_entry.id   AF-A0A350YN55-F1
#
_cell.length_a   1.000
_cell.length_b   1.000
_cell.length_c   1.000
_cell.angle_alpha   90.00
_cell.angle_beta   90.00
_cell.angle_gamma   90.00
#
_symmetry.space_group_name_H-M   'P 1'
#
loop_
_entity.id
_entity.type
_entity.pdbx_description
1 polymer ?
#
loop_
_entity_poly.entity_id
_entity_poly.type
_entity_poly.pdbx_seq_one_letter_code
_entity_poly.pdbx_strand_id
1 'polypeptide(L)'
;MVRKYIILLMLLLLLPAGRLLSQAKPAFSGDPLKFRDELSAFMGQGLSDENKVVFTEFVSRWDSSYFTTENKERIMQISSKLAEKQMRSSPHFTLFLGAIIDLSEYTTDVRFFNNWLTGLSDLILKPGIRNETILRYVGNTQLLIKENLLIKTGSVTWKVKGTNIKFARDTAFYAVLDKVTLTCYSHRDSTEIYNASGRYFPDFQQFFGSGGLITWEKAGYPQNEVHAVISDYIIDVTRNSFSCDSALLTHKSWFSEPVRGVLTDQASSIISMEKATYPRFEAYKRQFSIKNLYKGVEYEGGLLFEGALVKGKGEKAFPAMISLSRRDTLFINIAANEFVFSASGINSQETEATIYLGHDSIYHTNLGFSFNGKNRRVNLFRTNNPVSQSPYFNTWHNVDMYLENLSWNMEESDVIISRPMGAAMGQAIFESSTFFDSNDFLKLMNLDNEHPLTRLKKFSEWYYSETFPVSEFAKWLRKSEEYVTGLCIDMAKRGFIFYDPANQEVTIKQKTRDYIDSYAGKKDYDVISIFSETKAPVDNAVLDLDDYNITINGVESIFISDSQKVAIFPSNKQVILGKNKRVKFDGAVIAGLFTFFGKNFQFSYDTFKIKLTSIDSIRMAVETEKLDMYGNAVAIYINSVVELGSAELYIDDPHNKSGLKSLSHYPIVNSTSSSYIFYDKIQGLEGVYKRDDFFFRIDPFTFENIDHYSNNDFKLTGEFFGGNIIEPSKQYLTVQENNSLGFQMTIPKEGLDIYGGNAVLFDQIHMSNKGLIGSGML
;
A
#
# COMPACT_ATOMS: atom_id res chain seq x y z
N MET A 1 -59.68 72.08 8.08
CA MET A 1 -59.07 72.56 6.81
C MET A 1 -57.55 72.74 6.85
N VAL A 2 -56.86 72.66 7.99
CA VAL A 2 -55.40 72.90 8.09
C VAL A 2 -54.52 71.68 7.69
N ARG A 3 -55.03 70.45 7.83
CA ARG A 3 -54.28 69.22 7.53
C ARG A 3 -53.99 68.99 6.03
N LYS A 4 -54.81 69.52 5.12
CA LYS A 4 -54.58 69.39 3.66
C LYS A 4 -53.48 70.32 3.14
N TYR A 5 -53.26 71.47 3.79
CA TYR A 5 -52.20 72.40 3.39
C TYR A 5 -50.81 71.97 3.86
N ILE A 6 -50.71 71.28 5.00
CA ILE A 6 -49.43 70.75 5.51
C ILE A 6 -48.93 69.59 4.62
N ILE A 7 -49.83 68.74 4.12
CA ILE A 7 -49.47 67.64 3.20
C ILE A 7 -49.03 68.19 1.83
N LEU A 8 -49.65 69.27 1.35
CA LEU A 8 -49.24 69.94 0.11
C LEU A 8 -47.87 70.64 0.25
N LEU A 9 -47.56 71.22 1.41
CA LEU A 9 -46.27 71.84 1.69
C LEU A 9 -45.14 70.80 1.85
N MET A 10 -45.44 69.62 2.42
CA MET A 10 -44.49 68.51 2.51
C MET A 10 -44.24 67.82 1.16
N LEU A 11 -45.24 67.77 0.26
CA LEU A 11 -45.04 67.23 -1.09
C LEU A 11 -44.20 68.16 -1.98
N LEU A 12 -44.25 69.48 -1.77
CA LEU A 12 -43.45 70.45 -2.53
C LEU A 12 -41.96 70.45 -2.10
N LEU A 13 -41.65 70.06 -0.86
CA LEU A 13 -40.27 69.90 -0.34
C LEU A 13 -39.62 68.55 -0.73
N LEU A 14 -40.40 67.63 -1.31
CA LEU A 14 -39.93 66.35 -1.86
C LEU A 14 -39.81 66.36 -3.40
N LEU A 15 -39.94 67.53 -4.04
CA LEU A 15 -39.50 67.68 -5.42
C LEU A 15 -37.97 67.52 -5.44
N PRO A 16 -37.42 66.46 -6.05
CA PRO A 16 -35.99 66.42 -6.28
C PRO A 16 -35.67 67.64 -7.14
N ALA A 17 -34.83 68.54 -6.63
CA ALA A 17 -34.16 69.52 -7.47
C ALA A 17 -33.60 68.72 -8.65
N GLY A 18 -34.17 68.93 -9.83
CA GLY A 18 -33.70 68.31 -11.04
C GLY A 18 -32.22 68.61 -11.11
N ARG A 19 -31.39 67.59 -10.81
CA ARG A 19 -30.02 67.60 -11.28
C ARG A 19 -30.19 67.60 -12.79
N LEU A 20 -30.14 68.80 -13.37
CA LEU A 20 -29.65 68.97 -14.71
C LEU A 20 -28.31 68.23 -14.72
N LEU A 21 -28.36 66.97 -15.15
CA LEU A 21 -27.19 66.30 -15.67
C LEU A 21 -26.75 67.22 -16.79
N SER A 22 -25.75 68.06 -16.50
CA SER A 22 -24.92 68.65 -17.54
C SER A 22 -24.56 67.48 -18.45
N GLN A 23 -25.17 67.42 -19.63
CA GLN A 23 -24.68 66.56 -20.69
C GLN A 23 -23.27 67.09 -20.93
N ALA A 24 -22.27 66.39 -20.39
CA ALA A 24 -20.88 66.68 -20.66
C ALA A 24 -20.78 66.83 -22.18
N LYS A 25 -20.35 68.02 -22.63
CA LYS A 25 -20.21 68.31 -24.05
C LYS A 25 -19.40 67.16 -24.67
N PRO A 26 -19.88 66.51 -25.75
CA PRO A 26 -19.14 65.41 -26.36
C PRO A 26 -17.74 65.91 -26.71
N ALA A 27 -16.72 65.10 -26.38
CA ALA A 27 -15.32 65.47 -26.57
C ALA A 27 -14.96 65.72 -28.04
N PHE A 28 -15.77 65.19 -28.97
CA PHE A 28 -15.58 65.31 -30.41
C PHE A 28 -16.92 65.66 -31.08
N SER A 29 -16.91 66.56 -32.06
CA SER A 29 -18.12 67.04 -32.75
C SER A 29 -18.58 66.16 -33.90
N GLY A 30 -17.75 65.22 -34.35
CA GLY A 30 -18.01 64.38 -35.52
C GLY A 30 -17.74 65.06 -36.87
N ASP A 31 -17.16 66.26 -36.87
CA ASP A 31 -16.71 66.99 -38.07
C ASP A 31 -15.24 66.65 -38.40
N PRO A 32 -14.93 66.01 -39.55
CA PRO A 32 -13.56 65.60 -39.89
C PRO A 32 -12.56 66.76 -39.95
N LEU A 33 -13.02 67.98 -40.27
CA LEU A 33 -12.17 69.16 -40.34
C LEU A 33 -11.78 69.69 -38.95
N LYS A 34 -12.59 69.40 -37.92
CA LYS A 34 -12.34 69.84 -36.54
C LYS A 34 -11.69 68.77 -35.67
N PHE A 35 -11.74 67.51 -36.09
CA PHE A 35 -11.27 66.39 -35.28
C PHE A 35 -9.80 66.52 -34.84
N ARG A 36 -8.92 67.06 -35.69
CA ARG A 36 -7.50 67.30 -35.36
C ARG A 36 -7.34 68.21 -34.15
N ASP A 37 -8.01 69.35 -34.16
CA ASP A 37 -7.90 70.36 -33.11
C ASP A 37 -8.61 69.89 -31.84
N GLU A 38 -9.74 69.18 -31.98
CA GLU A 38 -10.47 68.56 -30.86
C GLU A 38 -9.65 67.46 -30.19
N LEU A 39 -9.00 66.58 -30.97
CA LEU A 39 -8.11 65.54 -30.45
C LEU A 39 -6.88 66.16 -29.77
N SER A 40 -6.31 67.22 -30.33
CA SER A 40 -5.21 67.98 -29.71
C SER A 40 -5.61 68.55 -28.35
N ALA A 41 -6.80 69.15 -28.25
CA ALA A 41 -7.34 69.68 -27.01
C ALA A 41 -7.63 68.56 -25.98
N PHE A 42 -8.15 67.42 -26.44
CA PHE A 42 -8.44 66.26 -25.60
C PHE A 42 -7.19 65.60 -25.04
N MET A 43 -6.14 65.46 -25.85
CA MET A 43 -4.87 64.86 -25.45
C MET A 43 -4.11 65.72 -24.43
N GLY A 44 -4.24 67.06 -24.52
CA GLY A 44 -3.71 68.03 -23.57
C GLY A 44 -2.19 68.23 -23.62
N GLN A 45 -1.67 69.22 -22.89
CA GLN A 45 -0.23 69.57 -22.92
C GLN A 45 0.66 68.73 -21.98
N GLY A 46 0.07 67.87 -21.13
CA GLY A 46 0.77 67.07 -20.11
C GLY A 46 1.22 65.68 -20.55
N LEU A 47 1.33 65.40 -21.85
CA LEU A 47 1.82 64.12 -22.37
C LEU A 47 3.33 63.94 -22.08
N SER A 48 3.76 62.70 -21.82
CA SER A 48 5.18 62.35 -21.84
C SER A 48 5.78 62.52 -23.25
N ASP A 49 7.09 62.68 -23.35
CA ASP A 49 7.75 62.89 -24.65
C ASP A 49 7.52 61.73 -25.62
N GLU A 50 7.49 60.49 -25.13
CA GLU A 50 7.11 59.30 -25.92
C GLU A 50 5.68 59.40 -26.47
N ASN A 51 4.71 59.80 -25.64
CA ASN A 51 3.31 59.91 -26.04
C ASN A 51 3.09 61.10 -27.01
N LYS A 52 3.90 62.16 -26.92
CA LYS A 52 3.89 63.26 -27.89
C LYS A 52 4.31 62.76 -29.28
N VAL A 53 5.33 61.90 -29.37
CA VAL A 53 5.76 61.32 -30.66
C VAL A 53 4.63 60.54 -31.31
N VAL A 54 3.96 59.65 -30.57
CA VAL A 54 2.80 58.88 -31.06
C VAL A 54 1.69 59.82 -31.54
N PHE A 55 1.39 60.87 -30.77
CA PHE A 55 0.36 61.83 -31.12
C PHE A 55 0.70 62.63 -32.39
N THR A 56 1.92 63.17 -32.49
CA THR A 56 2.38 63.93 -33.65
C THR A 56 2.41 63.08 -34.93
N GLU A 57 2.86 61.83 -34.83
CA GLU A 57 2.87 60.89 -35.95
C GLU A 57 1.44 60.58 -36.43
N PHE A 58 0.51 60.35 -35.51
CA PHE A 58 -0.89 60.14 -35.86
C PHE A 58 -1.48 61.36 -36.58
N VAL A 59 -1.23 62.58 -36.07
CA VAL A 59 -1.72 63.82 -36.70
C VAL A 59 -1.13 63.99 -38.10
N SER A 60 0.16 63.70 -38.30
CA SER A 60 0.79 63.74 -39.62
C SER A 60 0.09 62.81 -40.62
N ARG A 61 -0.25 61.58 -40.19
CA ARG A 61 -1.00 60.64 -41.03
C ARG A 61 -2.45 61.06 -41.25
N TRP A 62 -3.09 61.65 -40.25
CA TRP A 62 -4.44 62.19 -40.34
C TRP A 62 -4.56 63.30 -41.40
N ASP A 63 -3.57 64.19 -41.45
CA ASP A 63 -3.52 65.33 -42.38
C ASP A 63 -3.10 64.91 -43.81
N SER A 64 -2.58 63.68 -43.97
CA SER A 64 -2.24 63.11 -45.27
C SER A 64 -3.44 62.40 -45.96
N SER A 65 -3.19 61.87 -47.16
CA SER A 65 -4.14 61.00 -47.89
C SER A 65 -4.14 59.54 -47.43
N TYR A 66 -3.43 59.24 -46.33
CA TYR A 66 -3.23 57.87 -45.85
C TYR A 66 -4.55 57.18 -45.44
N PHE A 67 -5.39 57.84 -44.64
CA PHE A 67 -6.69 57.28 -44.26
C PHE A 67 -7.78 57.64 -45.28
N THR A 68 -8.51 56.63 -45.75
CA THR A 68 -9.72 56.82 -46.57
C THR A 68 -10.80 57.58 -45.79
N THR A 69 -11.76 58.19 -46.49
CA THR A 69 -12.88 58.90 -45.85
C THR A 69 -13.64 58.01 -44.87
N GLU A 70 -13.91 56.76 -45.25
CA GLU A 70 -14.57 55.75 -44.40
C GLU A 70 -13.76 55.46 -43.13
N ASN A 71 -12.44 55.32 -43.24
CA ASN A 71 -11.56 55.08 -42.09
C ASN A 71 -11.49 56.31 -41.18
N LYS A 72 -11.45 57.53 -41.72
CA LYS A 72 -11.50 58.77 -40.93
C LYS A 72 -12.80 58.85 -40.12
N GLU A 73 -13.95 58.63 -40.75
CA GLU A 73 -15.25 58.60 -40.07
C GLU A 73 -15.29 57.55 -38.96
N ARG A 74 -14.78 56.34 -39.23
CA ARG A 74 -14.79 55.24 -38.25
C ARG A 74 -13.84 55.49 -37.08
N ILE A 75 -12.64 56.04 -37.32
CA ILE A 75 -11.71 56.45 -36.27
C ILE A 75 -12.37 57.52 -35.38
N MET A 76 -13.02 58.52 -35.96
CA MET A 76 -13.73 59.55 -35.20
C MET A 76 -14.87 58.98 -34.36
N GLN A 77 -15.68 58.08 -34.92
CA GLN A 77 -16.76 57.41 -34.17
C GLN A 77 -16.21 56.60 -32.99
N ILE A 78 -15.13 55.86 -33.20
CA ILE A 78 -14.45 55.10 -32.15
C ILE A 78 -13.91 56.06 -31.09
N SER A 79 -13.23 57.14 -31.46
CA SER A 79 -12.73 58.16 -30.54
C SER A 79 -13.84 58.79 -29.69
N SER A 80 -14.97 59.15 -30.30
CA SER A 80 -16.16 59.63 -29.57
C SER A 80 -16.64 58.62 -28.54
N LYS A 81 -16.77 57.35 -28.93
CA LYS A 81 -17.23 56.29 -28.02
C LYS A 81 -16.24 55.94 -26.91
N LEU A 82 -14.93 56.02 -27.19
CA LEU A 82 -13.89 55.86 -26.16
C LEU A 82 -13.97 57.01 -25.14
N ALA A 83 -14.18 58.24 -25.57
CA ALA A 83 -14.37 59.39 -24.67
C ALA A 83 -15.67 59.30 -23.86
N GLU A 84 -16.79 58.87 -24.48
CA GLU A 84 -18.05 58.58 -23.76
C GLU A 84 -17.84 57.53 -22.65
N LYS A 85 -16.97 56.54 -22.90
CA LYS A 85 -16.55 55.53 -21.93
C LYS A 85 -15.50 56.02 -20.91
N GLN A 86 -15.26 57.33 -20.84
CA GLN A 86 -14.30 57.97 -19.92
C GLN A 86 -12.86 57.48 -20.06
N MET A 87 -12.45 57.04 -21.26
CA MET A 87 -11.06 56.70 -21.55
C MET A 87 -10.21 57.99 -21.55
N ARG A 88 -9.09 58.00 -20.82
CA ARG A 88 -8.21 59.17 -20.67
C ARG A 88 -7.25 59.31 -21.85
N SER A 89 -6.67 60.51 -22.02
CA SER A 89 -5.63 60.79 -23.02
C SER A 89 -4.45 59.80 -22.92
N SER A 90 -3.92 59.58 -21.70
CA SER A 90 -2.92 58.57 -21.39
C SER A 90 -3.42 57.65 -20.25
N PRO A 91 -3.19 56.32 -20.32
CA PRO A 91 -2.53 55.59 -21.41
C PRO A 91 -3.48 55.19 -22.56
N HIS A 92 -4.81 55.37 -22.41
CA HIS A 92 -5.79 54.70 -23.27
C HIS A 92 -5.84 55.23 -24.71
N PHE A 93 -5.98 56.54 -24.90
CA PHE A 93 -6.00 57.10 -26.25
C PHE A 93 -4.65 56.98 -26.93
N THR A 94 -3.54 57.18 -26.20
CA THR A 94 -2.21 56.94 -26.78
C THR A 94 -2.04 55.50 -27.28
N LEU A 95 -2.52 54.50 -26.54
CA LEU A 95 -2.49 53.10 -26.99
C LEU A 95 -3.29 52.90 -28.28
N PHE A 96 -4.49 53.49 -28.36
CA PHE A 96 -5.33 53.43 -29.56
C PHE A 96 -4.68 54.10 -30.77
N LEU A 97 -4.15 55.31 -30.62
CA LEU A 97 -3.47 56.04 -31.70
C LEU A 97 -2.20 55.31 -32.15
N GLY A 98 -1.42 54.78 -31.20
CA GLY A 98 -0.24 53.98 -31.47
C GLY A 98 -0.57 52.71 -32.26
N ALA A 99 -1.63 51.99 -31.87
CA ALA A 99 -2.08 50.81 -32.60
C ALA A 99 -2.50 51.14 -34.04
N ILE A 100 -3.17 52.27 -34.28
CA ILE A 100 -3.50 52.73 -35.64
C ILE A 100 -2.22 52.91 -36.46
N ILE A 101 -1.22 53.61 -35.91
CA ILE A 101 0.07 53.82 -36.58
C ILE A 101 0.72 52.47 -36.90
N ASP A 102 0.85 51.58 -35.93
CA ASP A 102 1.53 50.29 -36.10
C ASP A 102 0.82 49.39 -37.11
N LEU A 103 -0.53 49.31 -37.05
CA LEU A 103 -1.32 48.51 -38.00
C LEU A 103 -1.17 49.01 -39.44
N SER A 104 -1.02 50.32 -39.57
CA SER A 104 -0.87 50.99 -40.86
C SER A 104 0.54 50.80 -41.47
N GLU A 105 1.54 50.51 -40.66
CA GLU A 105 2.88 50.10 -41.13
C GLU A 105 2.98 48.60 -41.43
N TYR A 106 2.22 47.78 -40.70
CA TYR A 106 2.33 46.33 -40.75
C TYR A 106 1.94 45.72 -42.11
N THR A 107 0.90 46.25 -42.78
CA THR A 107 0.48 45.74 -44.09
C THR A 107 -0.21 46.80 -44.93
N THR A 108 -0.05 46.71 -46.25
CA THR A 108 -0.77 47.54 -47.22
C THR A 108 -2.15 46.96 -47.58
N ASP A 109 -2.57 45.82 -46.99
CA ASP A 109 -3.92 45.28 -47.21
C ASP A 109 -4.97 46.14 -46.49
N VAL A 110 -5.62 47.02 -47.25
CA VAL A 110 -6.69 47.91 -46.77
C VAL A 110 -7.81 47.13 -46.06
N ARG A 111 -8.09 45.89 -46.48
CA ARG A 111 -9.15 45.07 -45.86
C ARG A 111 -8.80 44.69 -44.43
N PHE A 112 -7.52 44.47 -44.13
CA PHE A 112 -7.08 44.16 -42.77
C PHE A 112 -7.39 45.31 -41.81
N PHE A 113 -6.92 46.51 -42.16
CA PHE A 113 -7.11 47.69 -41.33
C PHE A 113 -8.60 48.03 -41.16
N ASN A 114 -9.38 47.93 -42.23
CA ASN A 114 -10.83 48.12 -42.18
C ASN A 114 -11.52 47.06 -41.31
N ASN A 115 -11.14 45.79 -41.42
CA ASN A 115 -11.69 44.71 -40.59
C ASN A 115 -11.37 44.92 -39.11
N TRP A 116 -10.17 45.39 -38.79
CA TRP A 116 -9.77 45.69 -37.41
C TRP A 116 -10.55 46.87 -36.82
N LEU A 117 -10.67 47.98 -37.55
CA LEU A 117 -11.48 49.13 -37.14
C LEU A 117 -12.95 48.75 -36.97
N THR A 118 -13.46 47.88 -37.84
CA THR A 118 -14.82 47.34 -37.75
C THR A 118 -15.02 46.49 -36.53
N GLY A 119 -14.12 45.53 -36.26
CA GLY A 119 -14.17 44.71 -35.06
C GLY A 119 -14.13 45.54 -33.78
N LEU A 120 -13.30 46.60 -33.74
CA LEU A 120 -13.23 47.51 -32.61
C LEU A 120 -14.54 48.30 -32.42
N SER A 121 -15.09 48.84 -33.52
CA SER A 121 -16.37 49.56 -33.50
C SER A 121 -17.50 48.68 -32.97
N ASP A 122 -17.63 47.46 -33.51
CA ASP A 122 -18.65 46.49 -33.08
C ASP A 122 -18.48 46.11 -31.61
N LEU A 123 -17.23 45.90 -31.16
CA LEU A 123 -16.92 45.56 -29.77
C LEU A 123 -17.34 46.69 -28.82
N ILE A 124 -17.05 47.94 -29.16
CA ILE A 124 -17.37 49.12 -28.33
C ILE A 124 -18.88 49.34 -28.22
N LEU A 125 -19.63 49.03 -29.28
CA LEU A 125 -21.08 49.20 -29.34
C LEU A 125 -21.86 48.11 -28.57
N LYS A 126 -21.22 46.98 -28.21
CA LYS A 126 -21.86 45.93 -27.41
C LYS A 126 -22.27 46.44 -26.02
N PRO A 127 -23.56 46.31 -25.62
CA PRO A 127 -24.01 46.72 -24.29
C PRO A 127 -23.24 46.01 -23.17
N GLY A 128 -22.82 46.74 -22.15
CA GLY A 128 -22.14 46.19 -20.97
C GLY A 128 -20.65 45.83 -21.18
N ILE A 129 -20.07 46.11 -22.35
CA ILE A 129 -18.64 45.83 -22.59
C ILE A 129 -17.73 46.65 -21.66
N ARG A 130 -16.78 45.97 -21.02
CA ARG A 130 -15.79 46.59 -20.12
C ARG A 130 -14.70 47.29 -20.91
N ASN A 131 -14.22 48.42 -20.39
CA ASN A 131 -13.10 49.17 -20.97
C ASN A 131 -11.85 48.31 -21.15
N GLU A 132 -11.60 47.40 -20.21
CA GLU A 132 -10.45 46.48 -20.28
C GLU A 132 -10.48 45.56 -21.50
N THR A 133 -11.65 45.05 -21.92
CA THR A 133 -11.77 44.20 -23.12
C THR A 133 -11.40 44.96 -24.40
N ILE A 134 -11.80 46.24 -24.46
CA ILE A 134 -11.43 47.14 -25.56
C ILE A 134 -9.91 47.36 -25.59
N LEU A 135 -9.30 47.60 -24.42
CA LEU A 135 -7.84 47.77 -24.31
C LEU A 135 -7.08 46.50 -24.67
N ARG A 136 -7.58 45.31 -24.28
CA ARG A 136 -7.00 44.00 -24.66
C ARG A 136 -7.03 43.82 -26.17
N TYR A 137 -8.15 44.12 -26.83
CA TYR A 137 -8.27 44.06 -28.29
C TYR A 137 -7.19 44.89 -28.98
N VAL A 138 -7.04 46.15 -28.56
CA VAL A 138 -6.06 47.09 -29.14
C VAL A 138 -4.63 46.63 -28.83
N GLY A 139 -4.31 46.41 -27.55
CA GLY A 139 -2.96 46.10 -27.09
C GLY A 139 -2.45 44.74 -27.57
N ASN A 140 -3.27 43.68 -27.52
CA ASN A 140 -2.85 42.35 -27.97
C ASN A 140 -2.71 42.28 -29.50
N THR A 141 -3.51 43.05 -30.25
CA THR A 141 -3.30 43.15 -31.70
C THR A 141 -1.97 43.84 -32.00
N GLN A 142 -1.65 44.95 -31.31
CA GLN A 142 -0.39 45.67 -31.45
C GLN A 142 0.83 44.78 -31.10
N LEU A 143 0.74 44.00 -30.01
CA LEU A 143 1.75 43.01 -29.62
C LEU A 143 1.96 41.94 -30.71
N LEU A 144 0.87 41.47 -31.31
CA LEU A 144 0.93 40.44 -32.35
C LEU A 144 1.62 40.93 -33.61
N ILE A 145 1.35 42.15 -34.06
CA ILE A 145 1.95 42.68 -35.30
C ILE A 145 3.41 43.13 -35.11
N LYS A 146 3.79 43.66 -33.94
CA LYS A 146 5.14 44.19 -33.70
C LYS A 146 6.12 43.14 -33.21
N GLU A 147 5.68 42.31 -32.25
CA GLU A 147 6.56 41.39 -31.53
C GLU A 147 6.24 39.91 -31.86
N ASN A 148 5.23 39.64 -32.69
CA ASN A 148 4.68 38.30 -32.90
C ASN A 148 4.24 37.65 -31.57
N LEU A 149 3.65 38.43 -30.66
CA LEU A 149 3.18 37.95 -29.37
C LEU A 149 1.66 37.93 -29.32
N LEU A 150 1.07 36.80 -28.93
CA LEU A 150 -0.36 36.74 -28.61
C LEU A 150 -0.65 37.50 -27.32
N ILE A 151 0.26 37.40 -26.34
CA ILE A 151 0.17 38.13 -25.08
C ILE A 151 1.54 38.23 -24.42
N LYS A 152 1.71 39.27 -23.60
CA LYS A 152 2.88 39.50 -22.75
C LYS A 152 2.41 39.99 -21.38
N THR A 153 2.55 39.16 -20.36
CA THR A 153 2.29 39.52 -18.95
C THR A 153 3.58 39.35 -18.14
N GLY A 154 3.56 39.71 -16.85
CA GLY A 154 4.71 39.50 -15.98
C GLY A 154 5.08 38.03 -15.74
N SER A 155 4.15 37.09 -15.98
CA SER A 155 4.32 35.66 -15.70
C SER A 155 4.30 34.77 -16.95
N VAL A 156 3.68 35.22 -18.04
CA VAL A 156 3.44 34.43 -19.24
C VAL A 156 3.66 35.27 -20.49
N THR A 157 4.34 34.71 -21.48
CA THR A 157 4.45 35.28 -22.83
C THR A 157 4.18 34.20 -23.86
N TRP A 158 3.20 34.40 -24.74
CA TRP A 158 2.96 33.50 -25.87
C TRP A 158 3.48 34.13 -27.15
N LYS A 159 4.47 33.50 -27.76
CA LYS A 159 5.14 33.96 -28.98
C LYS A 159 4.78 33.06 -30.17
N VAL A 160 4.51 33.70 -31.29
CA VAL A 160 4.33 33.08 -32.60
C VAL A 160 5.67 33.11 -33.34
N LYS A 161 6.16 31.95 -33.75
CA LYS A 161 7.33 31.81 -34.63
C LYS A 161 6.87 31.29 -36.00
N GLY A 162 7.06 32.09 -37.04
CA GLY A 162 6.62 31.80 -38.40
C GLY A 162 6.12 33.07 -39.10
N THR A 163 5.88 33.01 -40.41
CA THR A 163 5.59 34.19 -41.24
C THR A 163 4.14 34.29 -41.74
N ASN A 164 3.27 33.34 -41.37
CA ASN A 164 1.95 33.18 -41.99
C ASN A 164 0.81 33.60 -41.04
N ILE A 165 0.86 34.85 -40.55
CA ILE A 165 -0.24 35.46 -39.77
C ILE A 165 -1.15 36.20 -40.76
N LYS A 166 -2.40 35.75 -40.87
CA LYS A 166 -3.44 36.46 -41.61
C LYS A 166 -4.48 36.97 -40.64
N PHE A 167 -5.30 37.90 -41.08
CA PHE A 167 -6.33 38.49 -40.24
C PHE A 167 -7.64 38.49 -40.99
N ALA A 168 -8.70 38.16 -40.27
CA ALA A 168 -10.04 38.05 -40.83
C ALA A 168 -11.06 38.49 -39.79
N ARG A 169 -12.30 38.66 -40.26
CA ARG A 169 -13.44 39.00 -39.42
C ARG A 169 -14.66 38.24 -39.91
N ASP A 170 -15.40 37.65 -38.97
CA ASP A 170 -16.75 37.15 -39.19
C ASP A 170 -17.76 37.95 -38.34
N THR A 171 -18.09 37.43 -37.16
CA THR A 171 -18.78 38.10 -36.05
C THR A 171 -17.81 38.80 -35.10
N ALA A 172 -16.54 38.37 -35.08
CA ALA A 172 -15.45 38.99 -34.34
C ALA A 172 -14.20 39.04 -35.22
N PHE A 173 -13.26 39.93 -34.87
CA PHE A 173 -11.96 40.00 -35.52
C PHE A 173 -10.99 39.00 -34.89
N TYR A 174 -10.22 38.29 -35.72
CA TYR A 174 -9.28 37.28 -35.28
C TYR A 174 -8.05 37.20 -36.20
N ALA A 175 -6.95 36.71 -35.64
CA ALA A 175 -5.76 36.32 -36.39
C ALA A 175 -5.82 34.83 -36.75
N VAL A 176 -5.66 34.51 -38.03
CA VAL A 176 -5.48 33.16 -38.56
C VAL A 176 -3.99 32.84 -38.54
N LEU A 177 -3.65 31.77 -37.82
CA LEU A 177 -2.31 31.22 -37.74
C LEU A 177 -2.30 29.91 -38.52
N ASP A 178 -1.38 29.76 -39.46
CA ASP A 178 -1.26 28.56 -40.31
C ASP A 178 0.15 27.99 -40.24
N LYS A 179 0.28 26.77 -39.70
CA LYS A 179 1.53 26.03 -39.51
C LYS A 179 2.65 26.84 -38.83
N VAL A 180 2.31 27.54 -37.75
CA VAL A 180 3.27 28.31 -36.94
C VAL A 180 3.79 27.46 -35.78
N THR A 181 4.88 27.88 -35.13
CA THR A 181 5.25 27.35 -33.81
C THR A 181 4.77 28.32 -32.74
N LEU A 182 3.92 27.85 -31.83
CA LEU A 182 3.48 28.63 -30.66
C LEU A 182 4.35 28.26 -29.47
N THR A 183 5.13 29.22 -28.96
CA THR A 183 5.97 29.03 -27.78
C THR A 183 5.39 29.81 -26.60
N CYS A 184 5.04 29.10 -25.53
CA CYS A 184 4.74 29.71 -24.25
C CYS A 184 6.03 29.83 -23.43
N TYR A 185 6.37 31.03 -22.99
CA TYR A 185 7.44 31.30 -22.04
C TYR A 185 6.85 31.60 -20.67
N SER A 186 7.35 30.96 -19.62
CA SER A 186 6.99 31.25 -18.24
C SER A 186 8.20 31.10 -17.32
N HIS A 187 8.51 32.15 -16.57
CA HIS A 187 9.68 32.24 -15.70
C HIS A 187 11.00 31.88 -16.40
N ARG A 188 11.52 30.66 -16.20
CA ARG A 188 12.80 30.17 -16.74
C ARG A 188 12.62 29.03 -17.75
N ASP A 189 11.40 28.73 -18.16
CA ASP A 189 11.10 27.59 -19.04
C ASP A 189 10.14 27.97 -20.18
N SER A 190 9.98 27.06 -21.13
CA SER A 190 9.04 27.20 -22.24
C SER A 190 8.40 25.88 -22.64
N THR A 191 7.22 25.97 -23.24
CA THR A 191 6.65 24.83 -23.98
C THR A 191 6.24 25.24 -25.38
N GLU A 192 6.30 24.31 -26.32
CA GLU A 192 6.12 24.57 -27.74
C GLU A 192 5.04 23.69 -28.35
N ILE A 193 4.24 24.30 -29.22
CA ILE A 193 3.30 23.61 -30.10
C ILE A 193 3.78 23.83 -31.52
N TYR A 194 4.33 22.79 -32.13
CA TYR A 194 4.82 22.84 -33.51
C TYR A 194 3.67 22.70 -34.49
N ASN A 195 3.81 23.29 -35.67
CA ASN A 195 2.80 23.25 -36.75
C ASN A 195 1.38 23.63 -36.29
N ALA A 196 1.28 24.49 -35.28
CA ALA A 196 0.03 24.99 -34.74
C ALA A 196 -0.73 25.75 -35.82
N SER A 197 -2.01 25.42 -35.98
CA SER A 197 -2.92 26.12 -36.89
C SER A 197 -4.22 26.44 -36.16
N GLY A 198 -4.81 27.61 -36.40
CA GLY A 198 -6.00 28.03 -35.67
C GLY A 198 -6.33 29.51 -35.75
N ARG A 199 -7.20 29.96 -34.86
CA ARG A 199 -7.69 31.34 -34.78
C ARG A 199 -7.42 31.93 -33.40
N TYR A 200 -6.74 33.06 -33.34
CA TYR A 200 -6.52 33.82 -32.11
C TYR A 200 -7.46 35.03 -32.03
N PHE A 201 -8.13 35.18 -30.89
CA PHE A 201 -9.04 36.28 -30.60
C PHE A 201 -8.44 37.21 -29.53
N PRO A 202 -7.98 38.42 -29.92
CA PRO A 202 -7.28 39.34 -29.01
C PRO A 202 -8.10 39.89 -27.84
N ASP A 203 -9.41 40.04 -28.01
CA ASP A 203 -10.33 40.65 -27.03
C ASP A 203 -10.56 39.79 -25.80
N PHE A 204 -10.79 38.48 -26.00
CA PHE A 204 -10.98 37.53 -24.89
C PHE A 204 -9.78 36.58 -24.68
N GLN A 205 -8.67 36.80 -25.39
CA GLN A 205 -7.37 36.17 -25.13
C GLN A 205 -7.41 34.64 -25.25
N GLN A 206 -8.06 34.14 -26.29
CA GLN A 206 -8.13 32.71 -26.58
C GLN A 206 -7.60 32.38 -27.97
N PHE A 207 -6.88 31.27 -28.06
CA PHE A 207 -6.49 30.65 -29.32
C PHE A 207 -7.25 29.33 -29.48
N PHE A 208 -8.03 29.23 -30.56
CA PHE A 208 -8.72 28.00 -30.97
C PHE A 208 -7.86 27.29 -31.99
N GLY A 209 -7.17 26.24 -31.56
CA GLY A 209 -6.31 25.42 -32.39
C GLY A 209 -7.08 24.32 -33.11
N SER A 210 -6.79 24.14 -34.40
CA SER A 210 -7.33 23.07 -35.25
C SER A 210 -6.26 22.03 -35.62
N GLY A 211 -5.01 22.25 -35.24
CA GLY A 211 -3.91 21.32 -35.50
C GLY A 211 -2.66 21.74 -34.73
N GLY A 212 -1.82 20.77 -34.38
CA GLY A 212 -0.53 21.00 -33.74
C GLY A 212 0.18 19.69 -33.42
N LEU A 213 1.46 19.78 -33.07
CA LEU A 213 2.31 18.67 -32.68
C LEU A 213 3.04 19.02 -31.38
N ILE A 214 2.93 18.11 -30.41
CA ILE A 214 3.62 18.18 -29.12
C ILE A 214 4.67 17.07 -29.06
N THR A 215 5.87 17.42 -28.60
CA THR A 215 7.00 16.46 -28.47
C THR A 215 7.36 16.24 -27.00
N TRP A 216 7.98 15.10 -26.71
CA TRP A 216 8.46 14.74 -25.37
C TRP A 216 9.97 14.96 -25.20
N GLU A 217 10.58 15.79 -26.05
CA GLU A 217 12.04 16.03 -26.03
C GLU A 217 12.51 16.63 -24.70
N LYS A 218 11.67 17.45 -24.06
CA LYS A 218 11.93 18.00 -22.70
C LYS A 218 11.95 16.93 -21.61
N ALA A 219 11.34 15.77 -21.86
CA ALA A 219 11.36 14.59 -21.02
C ALA A 219 12.40 13.55 -21.47
N GLY A 220 13.26 13.88 -22.44
CA GLY A 220 14.34 13.03 -22.92
C GLY A 220 13.96 12.04 -24.02
N TYR A 221 12.74 12.09 -24.55
CA TYR A 221 12.33 11.20 -25.65
C TYR A 221 12.51 11.85 -27.02
N PRO A 222 13.12 11.15 -28.00
CA PRO A 222 13.19 11.63 -29.37
C PRO A 222 11.79 11.84 -29.98
N GLN A 223 11.60 12.93 -30.73
CA GLN A 223 10.32 13.26 -31.39
C GLN A 223 9.79 12.13 -32.29
N ASN A 224 10.67 11.40 -32.98
CA ASN A 224 10.30 10.29 -33.85
C ASN A 224 9.86 9.03 -33.08
N GLU A 225 10.07 8.97 -31.77
CA GLU A 225 9.64 7.88 -30.89
C GLU A 225 8.39 8.24 -30.09
N VAL A 226 8.33 9.49 -29.59
CA VAL A 226 7.23 9.98 -28.75
C VAL A 226 6.79 11.38 -29.19
N HIS A 227 5.55 11.47 -29.69
CA HIS A 227 4.90 12.73 -30.04
C HIS A 227 3.38 12.58 -30.05
N ALA A 228 2.67 13.68 -29.88
CA ALA A 228 1.21 13.72 -29.99
C ALA A 228 0.76 14.75 -31.03
N VAL A 229 -0.12 14.31 -31.92
CA VAL A 229 -0.86 15.20 -32.82
C VAL A 229 -2.12 15.65 -32.11
N ILE A 230 -2.35 16.95 -32.04
CA ILE A 230 -3.52 17.55 -31.37
C ILE A 230 -4.42 18.27 -32.37
N SER A 231 -5.74 18.20 -32.16
CA SER A 231 -6.73 19.01 -32.88
C SER A 231 -7.76 19.59 -31.91
N ASP A 232 -8.57 20.54 -32.37
CA ASP A 232 -9.76 21.05 -31.69
C ASP A 232 -9.55 21.42 -30.20
N TYR A 233 -8.59 22.29 -29.93
CA TYR A 233 -8.22 22.69 -28.56
C TYR A 233 -8.33 24.20 -28.35
N ILE A 234 -8.47 24.61 -27.09
CA ILE A 234 -8.56 26.02 -26.71
C ILE A 234 -7.42 26.34 -25.74
N ILE A 235 -6.64 27.37 -26.06
CA ILE A 235 -5.62 27.92 -25.18
C ILE A 235 -6.14 29.27 -24.66
N ASP A 236 -6.32 29.36 -23.35
CA ASP A 236 -6.36 30.65 -22.65
C ASP A 236 -4.92 31.18 -22.59
N VAL A 237 -4.57 32.14 -23.45
CA VAL A 237 -3.18 32.59 -23.57
C VAL A 237 -2.71 33.32 -22.32
N THR A 238 -3.61 33.69 -21.40
CA THR A 238 -3.21 34.28 -20.11
C THR A 238 -2.56 33.25 -19.16
N ARG A 239 -2.68 31.96 -19.47
CA ARG A 239 -2.11 30.84 -18.70
C ARG A 239 -0.86 30.28 -19.38
N ASN A 240 0.00 29.65 -18.59
CA ASN A 240 1.17 28.91 -19.05
C ASN A 240 0.87 27.42 -19.33
N SER A 241 -0.39 27.02 -19.31
CA SER A 241 -0.83 25.65 -19.54
C SER A 241 -2.01 25.59 -20.50
N PHE A 242 -2.17 24.44 -21.15
CA PHE A 242 -3.33 24.11 -21.96
C PHE A 242 -3.65 22.62 -21.87
N SER A 243 -4.89 22.27 -22.25
CA SER A 243 -5.36 20.90 -22.33
C SER A 243 -6.06 20.68 -23.67
N CYS A 244 -5.95 19.46 -24.20
CA CYS A 244 -6.55 19.02 -25.45
C CYS A 244 -7.10 17.61 -25.24
N ASP A 245 -8.41 17.45 -25.36
CA ASP A 245 -9.10 16.16 -25.26
C ASP A 245 -9.05 15.36 -26.59
N SER A 246 -8.54 15.98 -27.64
CA SER A 246 -8.48 15.45 -29.00
C SER A 246 -7.03 15.22 -29.43
N ALA A 247 -6.26 14.55 -28.56
CA ALA A 247 -4.87 14.21 -28.81
C ALA A 247 -4.71 12.76 -29.29
N LEU A 248 -3.80 12.55 -30.23
CA LEU A 248 -3.39 11.25 -30.74
C LEU A 248 -1.89 11.05 -30.47
N LEU A 249 -1.57 10.25 -29.45
CA LEU A 249 -0.20 9.98 -29.01
C LEU A 249 0.40 8.79 -29.76
N THR A 250 1.58 8.98 -30.32
CA THR A 250 2.47 7.91 -30.75
C THR A 250 3.52 7.69 -29.66
N HIS A 251 3.62 6.48 -29.12
CA HIS A 251 4.70 6.10 -28.19
C HIS A 251 5.19 4.69 -28.52
N LYS A 252 6.26 4.59 -29.34
CA LYS A 252 6.69 3.31 -29.94
C LYS A 252 7.04 2.21 -28.94
N SER A 253 7.52 2.56 -27.75
CA SER A 253 7.86 1.59 -26.70
C SER A 253 6.66 0.98 -25.98
N TRP A 254 5.48 1.64 -26.01
CA TRP A 254 4.30 1.21 -25.26
C TRP A 254 3.12 0.84 -26.17
N PHE A 255 3.06 1.40 -27.38
CA PHE A 255 1.96 1.20 -28.31
C PHE A 255 2.46 0.82 -29.69
N SER A 256 1.83 -0.20 -30.28
CA SER A 256 2.02 -0.56 -31.69
C SER A 256 1.34 0.42 -32.65
N GLU A 257 0.27 1.07 -32.20
CA GLU A 257 -0.52 2.03 -32.97
C GLU A 257 -0.78 3.29 -32.12
N PRO A 258 -0.95 4.48 -32.74
CA PRO A 258 -1.25 5.69 -31.99
C PRO A 258 -2.56 5.63 -31.19
N VAL A 259 -2.56 6.22 -29.99
CA VAL A 259 -3.65 6.12 -29.02
C VAL A 259 -4.31 7.48 -28.79
N ARG A 260 -5.64 7.50 -28.69
CA ARG A 260 -6.41 8.72 -28.37
C ARG A 260 -6.49 8.97 -26.87
N GLY A 261 -6.42 10.23 -26.48
CA GLY A 261 -6.47 10.62 -25.07
C GLY A 261 -6.52 12.11 -24.84
N VAL A 262 -6.43 12.49 -23.56
CA VAL A 262 -6.34 13.88 -23.11
C VAL A 262 -4.88 14.23 -22.90
N LEU A 263 -4.40 15.24 -23.62
CA LEU A 263 -3.07 15.82 -23.44
C LEU A 263 -3.17 17.09 -22.60
N THR A 264 -2.28 17.25 -21.63
CA THR A 264 -2.11 18.51 -20.91
C THR A 264 -0.64 18.87 -20.93
N ASP A 265 -0.35 20.14 -21.21
CA ASP A 265 1.02 20.61 -21.23
C ASP A 265 1.16 21.99 -20.58
N GLN A 266 2.32 22.24 -20.01
CA GLN A 266 2.61 23.42 -19.21
C GLN A 266 4.08 23.82 -19.35
N ALA A 267 4.32 25.14 -19.44
CA ALA A 267 5.65 25.70 -19.22
C ALA A 267 5.92 25.76 -17.70
N SER A 268 6.74 24.83 -17.21
CA SER A 268 7.09 24.69 -15.79
C SER A 268 8.56 24.31 -15.66
N SER A 269 9.33 25.00 -14.82
CA SER A 269 10.78 24.77 -14.64
C SER A 269 11.13 23.29 -14.44
N ILE A 270 11.80 22.70 -15.42
CA ILE A 270 12.33 21.33 -15.36
C ILE A 270 13.75 21.36 -14.77
N ILE A 271 13.97 20.65 -13.65
CA ILE A 271 15.29 20.54 -13.02
C ILE A 271 16.22 19.61 -13.83
N SER A 272 15.65 18.53 -14.39
CA SER A 272 16.34 17.52 -15.21
C SER A 272 15.31 16.79 -16.09
N MET A 273 15.72 16.27 -17.26
CA MET A 273 14.82 15.55 -18.18
C MET A 273 14.08 14.40 -17.49
N GLU A 274 14.77 13.63 -16.64
CA GLU A 274 14.21 12.49 -15.88
C GLU A 274 13.13 12.89 -14.86
N LYS A 275 13.07 14.17 -14.49
CA LYS A 275 12.08 14.73 -13.55
C LYS A 275 11.04 15.59 -14.26
N ALA A 276 11.03 15.61 -15.59
CA ALA A 276 9.99 16.28 -16.34
C ALA A 276 8.64 15.61 -16.05
N THR A 277 7.64 16.41 -15.66
CA THR A 277 6.27 15.94 -15.39
C THR A 277 5.28 16.35 -16.48
N TYR A 278 5.78 17.01 -17.53
CA TYR A 278 5.03 17.44 -18.71
C TYR A 278 5.85 17.10 -19.96
N PRO A 279 5.20 16.88 -21.12
CA PRO A 279 3.76 16.87 -21.33
C PRO A 279 3.10 15.67 -20.64
N ARG A 280 1.81 15.79 -20.32
CA ARG A 280 0.99 14.72 -19.75
C ARG A 280 0.02 14.19 -20.78
N PHE A 281 -0.18 12.88 -20.81
CA PHE A 281 -1.16 12.24 -21.67
C PHE A 281 -1.87 11.11 -20.94
N GLU A 282 -3.19 11.18 -20.88
CA GLU A 282 -4.05 10.12 -20.34
C GLU A 282 -4.86 9.47 -21.47
N ALA A 283 -4.68 8.17 -21.68
CA ALA A 283 -5.40 7.44 -22.71
C ALA A 283 -6.88 7.26 -22.34
N TYR A 284 -7.79 7.37 -23.32
CA TYR A 284 -9.22 7.08 -23.09
C TYR A 284 -9.50 5.60 -22.85
N LYS A 285 -8.68 4.74 -23.45
CA LYS A 285 -8.81 3.30 -23.27
C LYS A 285 -8.40 2.95 -21.84
N ARG A 286 -9.37 2.46 -21.06
CA ARG A 286 -9.22 2.17 -19.63
C ARG A 286 -8.41 0.91 -19.34
N GLN A 287 -8.25 0.03 -20.32
CA GLN A 287 -7.62 -1.27 -20.13
C GLN A 287 -6.78 -1.63 -21.35
N PHE A 288 -5.46 -1.54 -21.18
CA PHE A 288 -4.47 -2.11 -22.06
C PHE A 288 -4.01 -3.44 -21.46
N SER A 289 -3.76 -4.44 -22.31
CA SER A 289 -3.10 -5.67 -21.92
C SER A 289 -1.72 -5.68 -22.56
N ILE A 290 -0.68 -5.56 -21.72
CA ILE A 290 0.71 -5.59 -22.15
C ILE A 290 1.30 -6.91 -21.68
N LYS A 291 1.38 -7.84 -22.64
CA LYS A 291 2.04 -9.13 -22.41
C LYS A 291 3.54 -8.94 -22.45
N ASN A 292 4.25 -9.65 -21.56
CA ASN A 292 5.71 -9.64 -21.50
C ASN A 292 6.32 -8.24 -21.32
N LEU A 293 5.74 -7.40 -20.43
CA LEU A 293 6.37 -6.15 -20.01
C LEU A 293 7.80 -6.43 -19.50
N TYR A 294 7.94 -7.55 -18.79
CA TYR A 294 9.19 -8.27 -18.57
C TYR A 294 8.92 -9.77 -18.78
N LYS A 295 9.96 -10.60 -18.87
CA LYS A 295 9.79 -12.05 -19.00
C LYS A 295 8.96 -12.62 -17.83
N GLY A 296 7.75 -13.09 -18.13
CA GLY A 296 6.79 -13.62 -17.16
C GLY A 296 6.09 -12.55 -16.32
N VAL A 297 6.07 -11.29 -16.76
CA VAL A 297 5.36 -10.19 -16.11
C VAL A 297 4.42 -9.54 -17.13
N GLU A 298 3.13 -9.55 -16.81
CA GLU A 298 2.08 -8.96 -17.62
C GLU A 298 1.44 -7.79 -16.87
N TYR A 299 1.01 -6.78 -17.63
CA TYR A 299 0.30 -5.62 -17.10
C TYR A 299 -1.08 -5.50 -17.73
N GLU A 300 -2.07 -5.18 -16.90
CA GLU A 300 -3.42 -4.87 -17.33
C GLU A 300 -3.93 -3.58 -16.66
N GLY A 301 -4.38 -2.61 -17.44
CA GLY A 301 -4.94 -1.36 -16.91
C GLY A 301 -4.75 -0.16 -17.83
N GLY A 302 -5.15 1.03 -17.37
CA GLY A 302 -5.03 2.28 -18.11
C GLY A 302 -3.60 2.83 -18.12
N LEU A 303 -3.25 3.67 -19.09
CA LEU A 303 -1.92 4.27 -19.14
C LEU A 303 -1.98 5.79 -19.08
N LEU A 304 -1.12 6.34 -18.23
CA LEU A 304 -0.89 7.76 -18.03
C LEU A 304 0.61 8.04 -18.21
N PHE A 305 0.94 9.02 -19.05
CA PHE A 305 2.30 9.47 -19.27
C PHE A 305 2.44 10.83 -18.60
N GLU A 306 3.38 10.98 -17.66
CA GLU A 306 3.67 12.24 -16.97
C GLU A 306 5.12 12.64 -17.23
N GLY A 307 5.34 13.33 -18.36
CA GLY A 307 6.68 13.67 -18.85
C GLY A 307 7.55 12.42 -19.03
N ALA A 308 8.56 12.26 -18.17
CA ALA A 308 9.49 11.13 -18.23
C ALA A 308 8.91 9.83 -17.65
N LEU A 309 7.89 9.93 -16.79
CA LEU A 309 7.31 8.80 -16.07
C LEU A 309 6.15 8.19 -16.84
N VAL A 310 6.09 6.86 -16.86
CA VAL A 310 4.91 6.12 -17.32
C VAL A 310 4.23 5.51 -16.11
N LYS A 311 2.92 5.66 -16.05
CA LYS A 311 2.08 5.17 -14.96
C LYS A 311 0.99 4.27 -15.49
N GLY A 312 0.82 3.14 -14.82
CA GLY A 312 -0.35 2.29 -14.94
C GLY A 312 -1.44 2.82 -14.02
N LYS A 313 -2.67 2.94 -14.49
CA LYS A 313 -3.80 3.52 -13.75
C LYS A 313 -4.94 2.53 -13.68
N GLY A 314 -5.45 2.31 -12.47
CA GLY A 314 -6.64 1.56 -12.16
C GLY A 314 -7.82 2.48 -11.82
N GLU A 315 -9.03 1.94 -11.94
CA GLU A 315 -10.26 2.53 -11.40
C GLU A 315 -10.76 1.67 -10.25
N LYS A 316 -11.64 2.20 -9.39
CA LYS A 316 -12.18 1.46 -8.23
C LYS A 316 -12.78 0.10 -8.60
N ALA A 317 -13.55 0.04 -9.69
CA ALA A 317 -14.17 -1.20 -10.16
C ALA A 317 -13.23 -2.09 -10.99
N PHE A 318 -12.16 -1.51 -11.53
CA PHE A 318 -11.21 -2.16 -12.43
C PHE A 318 -9.80 -1.71 -12.06
N PRO A 319 -9.21 -2.26 -10.98
CA PRO A 319 -7.85 -1.92 -10.59
C PRO A 319 -6.88 -2.29 -11.70
N ALA A 320 -5.75 -1.59 -11.75
CA ALA A 320 -4.66 -2.03 -12.60
C ALA A 320 -4.04 -3.28 -11.97
N MET A 321 -3.58 -4.21 -12.79
CA MET A 321 -3.04 -5.49 -12.35
C MET A 321 -1.65 -5.74 -12.94
N ILE A 322 -0.77 -6.28 -12.12
CA ILE A 322 0.49 -6.92 -12.52
C ILE A 322 0.36 -8.41 -12.21
N SER A 323 0.45 -9.23 -13.25
CA SER A 323 0.43 -10.68 -13.13
C SER A 323 1.83 -11.24 -13.36
N LEU A 324 2.34 -12.02 -12.42
CA LEU A 324 3.65 -12.65 -12.51
C LEU A 324 3.50 -14.16 -12.61
N SER A 325 4.18 -14.75 -13.60
CA SER A 325 4.13 -16.18 -13.88
C SER A 325 5.38 -16.91 -13.38
N ARG A 326 5.17 -18.11 -12.83
CA ARG A 326 6.20 -19.10 -12.52
C ARG A 326 5.92 -20.35 -13.36
N ARG A 327 6.91 -20.86 -14.11
CA ARG A 327 6.76 -22.05 -14.99
C ARG A 327 5.50 -21.96 -15.88
N ASP A 328 5.26 -20.81 -16.51
CA ASP A 328 4.11 -20.50 -17.38
C ASP A 328 2.72 -20.57 -16.71
N THR A 329 2.67 -20.57 -15.38
CA THR A 329 1.43 -20.49 -14.59
C THR A 329 1.40 -19.22 -13.76
N LEU A 330 0.21 -18.60 -13.62
CA LEU A 330 0.01 -17.44 -12.75
C LEU A 330 0.42 -17.80 -11.31
N PHE A 331 1.33 -17.02 -10.73
CA PHE A 331 1.85 -17.26 -9.39
C PHE A 331 1.59 -16.10 -8.45
N ILE A 332 1.76 -14.86 -8.90
CA ILE A 332 1.44 -13.67 -8.11
C ILE A 332 0.54 -12.75 -8.92
N ASN A 333 -0.51 -12.24 -8.28
CA ASN A 333 -1.30 -11.14 -8.80
C ASN A 333 -1.20 -9.95 -7.85
N ILE A 334 -0.87 -8.78 -8.40
CA ILE A 334 -0.76 -7.51 -7.67
C ILE A 334 -1.75 -6.53 -8.28
N ALA A 335 -2.69 -6.02 -7.48
CA ALA A 335 -3.68 -5.06 -7.92
C ALA A 335 -3.46 -3.70 -7.24
N ALA A 336 -3.57 -2.61 -7.99
CA ALA A 336 -3.34 -1.26 -7.48
C ALA A 336 -4.12 -0.19 -8.26
N ASN A 337 -4.30 0.98 -7.63
CA ASN A 337 -4.81 2.16 -8.33
C ASN A 337 -3.75 2.82 -9.23
N GLU A 338 -2.48 2.73 -8.84
CA GLU A 338 -1.37 3.28 -9.62
C GLU A 338 -0.16 2.34 -9.56
N PHE A 339 0.48 2.13 -10.71
CA PHE A 339 1.83 1.60 -10.83
C PHE A 339 2.73 2.63 -11.48
N VAL A 340 3.96 2.78 -11.00
CA VAL A 340 4.97 3.62 -11.63
C VAL A 340 5.96 2.71 -12.36
N PHE A 341 6.09 2.92 -13.67
CA PHE A 341 7.06 2.23 -14.52
C PHE A 341 8.30 3.09 -14.71
N SER A 342 9.46 2.46 -14.56
CA SER A 342 10.77 3.08 -14.72
C SER A 342 11.70 2.14 -15.49
N ALA A 343 12.86 2.64 -15.91
CA ALA A 343 13.88 1.82 -16.56
C ALA A 343 14.40 0.68 -15.67
N SER A 344 14.32 0.81 -14.35
CA SER A 344 14.79 -0.20 -13.40
C SER A 344 13.72 -1.22 -13.01
N GLY A 345 12.45 -0.94 -13.26
CA GLY A 345 11.36 -1.80 -12.80
C GLY A 345 10.02 -1.10 -12.56
N ILE A 346 9.19 -1.74 -11.74
CA ILE A 346 7.79 -1.35 -11.45
C ILE A 346 7.66 -1.12 -9.95
N ASN A 347 6.98 -0.06 -9.54
CA ASN A 347 6.73 0.21 -8.12
C ASN A 347 5.30 0.67 -7.87
N SER A 348 4.77 0.34 -6.69
CA SER A 348 3.53 0.91 -6.16
C SER A 348 3.58 0.89 -4.63
N GLN A 349 2.97 1.89 -3.97
CA GLN A 349 2.99 2.01 -2.51
C GLN A 349 1.80 1.34 -1.83
N GLU A 350 0.72 1.08 -2.58
CA GLU A 350 -0.51 0.53 -2.03
C GLU A 350 -1.10 -0.47 -3.01
N THR A 351 -0.88 -1.74 -2.73
CA THR A 351 -1.28 -2.85 -3.57
C THR A 351 -1.96 -3.96 -2.78
N GLU A 352 -3.02 -4.51 -3.33
CA GLU A 352 -3.49 -5.83 -2.95
C GLU A 352 -2.58 -6.88 -3.58
N ALA A 353 -2.18 -7.89 -2.81
CA ALA A 353 -1.27 -8.93 -3.28
C ALA A 353 -1.85 -10.32 -2.99
N THR A 354 -1.85 -11.17 -4.02
CA THR A 354 -2.21 -12.59 -3.92
C THR A 354 -1.07 -13.44 -4.47
N ILE A 355 -0.51 -14.32 -3.65
CA ILE A 355 0.47 -15.35 -4.04
C ILE A 355 -0.25 -16.70 -4.03
N TYR A 356 -0.32 -17.39 -5.17
CA TYR A 356 -1.04 -18.65 -5.31
C TYR A 356 -0.18 -19.85 -4.90
N LEU A 357 -0.74 -20.70 -4.02
CA LEU A 357 -0.17 -21.95 -3.54
C LEU A 357 -1.12 -23.12 -3.94
N GLY A 358 -1.21 -23.40 -5.23
CA GLY A 358 -2.20 -24.33 -5.79
C GLY A 358 -3.62 -23.75 -5.74
N HIS A 359 -4.50 -24.37 -4.94
CA HIS A 359 -5.86 -23.85 -4.68
C HIS A 359 -5.93 -22.89 -3.48
N ASP A 360 -4.84 -22.79 -2.73
CA ASP A 360 -4.68 -21.92 -1.58
C ASP A 360 -3.91 -20.65 -1.97
N SER A 361 -3.83 -19.68 -1.05
CA SER A 361 -3.07 -18.46 -1.30
C SER A 361 -2.48 -17.84 -0.03
N ILE A 362 -1.48 -17.00 -0.24
CA ILE A 362 -1.08 -15.95 0.69
C ILE A 362 -1.65 -14.64 0.16
N TYR A 363 -2.57 -14.03 0.91
CA TYR A 363 -3.29 -12.82 0.53
C TYR A 363 -2.96 -11.66 1.48
N HIS A 364 -2.92 -10.44 0.96
CA HIS A 364 -2.81 -9.22 1.76
C HIS A 364 -3.50 -8.04 1.06
N THR A 365 -4.23 -7.21 1.83
CA THR A 365 -5.08 -6.13 1.29
C THR A 365 -4.32 -4.87 0.87
N ASN A 366 -3.23 -4.51 1.54
CA ASN A 366 -2.45 -3.30 1.20
C ASN A 366 -0.96 -3.41 1.54
N LEU A 367 -0.09 -3.53 0.53
CA LEU A 367 1.37 -3.56 0.67
C LEU A 367 2.04 -2.61 -0.31
N GLY A 368 3.29 -2.26 -0.02
CA GLY A 368 4.21 -1.73 -1.01
C GLY A 368 4.68 -2.88 -1.91
N PHE A 369 4.73 -2.62 -3.21
CA PHE A 369 5.20 -3.54 -4.23
C PHE A 369 6.37 -2.92 -4.99
N SER A 370 7.42 -3.70 -5.19
CA SER A 370 8.48 -3.37 -6.13
C SER A 370 8.86 -4.60 -6.95
N PHE A 371 9.12 -4.39 -8.23
CA PHE A 371 9.71 -5.36 -9.13
C PHE A 371 10.96 -4.75 -9.75
N ASN A 372 12.10 -5.41 -9.62
CA ASN A 372 13.35 -5.00 -10.26
C ASN A 372 13.56 -5.81 -11.55
N GLY A 373 13.62 -5.13 -12.68
CA GLY A 373 13.72 -5.76 -14.00
C GLY A 373 15.07 -6.44 -14.26
N LYS A 374 16.17 -5.98 -13.64
CA LYS A 374 17.52 -6.51 -13.87
C LYS A 374 17.75 -7.86 -13.19
N ASN A 375 17.35 -7.98 -11.93
CA ASN A 375 17.53 -9.21 -11.15
C ASN A 375 16.23 -10.01 -10.99
N ARG A 376 15.14 -9.59 -11.65
CA ARG A 376 13.81 -10.23 -11.64
C ARG A 376 13.33 -10.53 -10.23
N ARG A 377 13.51 -9.56 -9.33
CA ARG A 377 13.14 -9.68 -7.92
C ARG A 377 11.86 -8.91 -7.63
N VAL A 378 10.90 -9.61 -7.03
CA VAL A 378 9.67 -9.06 -6.44
C VAL A 378 9.92 -8.80 -4.97
N ASN A 379 9.49 -7.66 -4.46
CA ASN A 379 9.38 -7.43 -3.02
C ASN A 379 8.00 -6.91 -2.67
N LEU A 380 7.44 -7.46 -1.61
CA LEU A 380 6.26 -6.98 -0.92
C LEU A 380 6.67 -6.54 0.48
N PHE A 381 6.35 -5.31 0.85
CA PHE A 381 6.85 -4.70 2.08
C PHE A 381 5.83 -3.78 2.72
N ARG A 382 5.91 -3.59 4.03
CA ARG A 382 5.08 -2.64 4.76
C ARG A 382 5.39 -1.20 4.36
N THR A 383 4.37 -0.36 4.30
CA THR A 383 4.50 1.07 3.99
C THR A 383 4.07 1.91 5.18
N ASN A 384 4.11 3.23 5.00
CA ASN A 384 3.62 4.15 6.02
C ASN A 384 2.09 4.10 6.17
N ASN A 385 1.36 3.44 5.26
CA ASN A 385 -0.06 3.23 5.42
C ASN A 385 -0.31 2.25 6.59
N PRO A 386 -1.09 2.62 7.63
CA PRO A 386 -1.38 1.75 8.76
C PRO A 386 -2.02 0.41 8.40
N VAL A 387 -2.75 0.33 7.28
CA VAL A 387 -3.38 -0.91 6.80
C VAL A 387 -2.34 -1.95 6.39
N SER A 388 -1.13 -1.54 6.01
CA SER A 388 -0.03 -2.45 5.68
C SER A 388 0.51 -3.27 6.85
N GLN A 389 0.08 -2.95 8.09
CA GLN A 389 0.42 -3.71 9.29
C GLN A 389 -0.51 -4.92 9.51
N SER A 390 -1.56 -5.09 8.69
CA SER A 390 -2.35 -6.31 8.65
C SER A 390 -1.48 -7.54 8.39
N PRO A 391 -1.92 -8.74 8.79
CA PRO A 391 -1.18 -9.96 8.49
C PRO A 391 -1.36 -10.37 7.03
N TYR A 392 -0.42 -11.17 6.55
CA TYR A 392 -0.57 -11.96 5.34
C TYR A 392 -1.39 -13.20 5.70
N PHE A 393 -2.51 -13.38 5.03
CA PHE A 393 -3.45 -14.47 5.29
C PHE A 393 -3.05 -15.70 4.47
N ASN A 394 -2.55 -16.75 5.12
CA ASN A 394 -2.01 -17.93 4.47
C ASN A 394 -2.92 -19.14 4.67
N THR A 395 -3.73 -19.46 3.64
CA THR A 395 -4.74 -20.53 3.76
C THR A 395 -4.13 -21.94 3.67
N TRP A 396 -3.00 -22.11 2.98
CA TRP A 396 -2.30 -23.40 2.89
C TRP A 396 -1.77 -23.87 4.26
N HIS A 397 -1.13 -22.96 4.98
CA HIS A 397 -0.60 -23.22 6.32
C HIS A 397 -1.66 -23.03 7.41
N ASN A 398 -2.76 -22.34 7.08
CA ASN A 398 -3.85 -21.99 7.98
C ASN A 398 -3.40 -21.10 9.16
N VAL A 399 -2.64 -20.04 8.81
CA VAL A 399 -2.04 -19.06 9.72
C VAL A 399 -2.17 -17.63 9.19
N ASP A 400 -2.26 -16.68 10.11
CA ASP A 400 -2.05 -15.25 9.86
C ASP A 400 -0.55 -14.95 10.10
N MET A 401 0.15 -14.41 9.09
CA MET A 401 1.59 -14.12 9.18
C MET A 401 1.86 -12.62 9.29
N TYR A 402 2.43 -12.19 10.40
CA TYR A 402 2.85 -10.81 10.61
C TYR A 402 4.33 -10.68 10.27
N LEU A 403 4.62 -10.13 9.11
CA LEU A 403 5.99 -10.01 8.58
C LEU A 403 6.22 -8.65 7.92
N GLU A 404 7.49 -8.25 7.83
CA GLU A 404 7.89 -6.93 7.34
C GLU A 404 8.18 -6.89 5.83
N ASN A 405 8.88 -7.91 5.33
CA ASN A 405 9.27 -8.01 3.93
C ASN A 405 9.20 -9.46 3.43
N LEU A 406 8.62 -9.63 2.24
CA LEU A 406 8.60 -10.87 1.48
C LEU A 406 9.26 -10.62 0.12
N SER A 407 10.32 -11.36 -0.17
CA SER A 407 11.11 -11.22 -1.40
C SER A 407 11.14 -12.51 -2.19
N TRP A 408 10.95 -12.43 -3.49
CA TRP A 408 11.02 -13.56 -4.40
C TRP A 408 11.87 -13.22 -5.62
N ASN A 409 12.91 -14.01 -5.86
CA ASN A 409 13.59 -14.00 -7.15
C ASN A 409 12.83 -14.94 -8.10
N MET A 410 12.34 -14.43 -9.22
CA MET A 410 11.54 -15.21 -10.18
C MET A 410 12.27 -16.42 -10.77
N GLU A 411 13.57 -16.53 -10.56
CA GLU A 411 14.42 -17.64 -11.03
C GLU A 411 14.69 -18.70 -9.96
N GLU A 412 14.28 -18.45 -8.72
CA GLU A 412 14.51 -19.32 -7.56
C GLU A 412 13.21 -20.00 -7.11
N SER A 413 13.35 -21.14 -6.42
CA SER A 413 12.24 -21.84 -5.75
C SER A 413 12.00 -21.33 -4.34
N ASP A 414 12.70 -20.28 -3.88
CA ASP A 414 12.61 -19.80 -2.51
C ASP A 414 11.97 -18.41 -2.44
N VAL A 415 11.04 -18.23 -1.51
CA VAL A 415 10.52 -16.93 -1.09
C VAL A 415 11.08 -16.61 0.29
N ILE A 416 11.76 -15.49 0.41
CA ILE A 416 12.47 -15.08 1.62
C ILE A 416 11.58 -14.13 2.43
N ILE A 417 11.36 -14.45 3.70
CA ILE A 417 10.70 -13.59 4.68
C ILE A 417 11.79 -12.98 5.56
N SER A 418 11.99 -11.67 5.43
CA SER A 418 13.13 -10.98 6.04
C SER A 418 12.72 -9.77 6.86
N ARG A 419 13.70 -9.26 7.60
CA ARG A 419 13.65 -7.93 8.23
C ARG A 419 13.51 -6.81 7.20
N PRO A 420 13.08 -5.61 7.62
CA PRO A 420 13.14 -4.41 6.80
C PRO A 420 14.57 -4.12 6.34
N MET A 421 14.71 -3.49 5.17
CA MET A 421 16.03 -3.08 4.67
C MET A 421 16.71 -2.13 5.65
N GLY A 422 17.95 -2.45 6.05
CA GLY A 422 18.73 -1.65 7.00
C GLY A 422 18.47 -1.97 8.48
N ALA A 423 17.50 -2.84 8.81
CA ALA A 423 17.29 -3.29 10.18
C ALA A 423 18.34 -4.32 10.61
N ALA A 424 18.76 -4.26 11.88
CA ALA A 424 19.70 -5.23 12.48
C ALA A 424 19.01 -6.52 12.97
N MET A 425 17.74 -6.41 13.34
CA MET A 425 16.91 -7.50 13.85
C MET A 425 15.68 -7.68 12.96
N GLY A 426 15.26 -8.93 12.79
CA GLY A 426 14.03 -9.30 12.10
C GLY A 426 13.06 -9.96 13.07
N GLN A 427 11.79 -9.60 12.97
CA GLN A 427 10.72 -10.20 13.74
C GLN A 427 9.61 -10.66 12.78
N ALA A 428 9.08 -11.86 13.02
CA ALA A 428 7.92 -12.37 12.33
C ALA A 428 7.07 -13.23 13.27
N ILE A 429 5.76 -13.25 13.05
CA ILE A 429 4.82 -14.06 13.83
C ILE A 429 3.99 -14.89 12.86
N PHE A 430 3.88 -16.19 13.13
CA PHE A 430 2.99 -17.11 12.41
C PHE A 430 1.94 -17.60 13.40
N GLU A 431 0.77 -16.93 13.39
CA GLU A 431 -0.31 -17.14 14.34
C GLU A 431 -1.38 -18.05 13.74
N SER A 432 -1.88 -19.02 14.48
CA SER A 432 -2.98 -19.87 14.01
C SER A 432 -4.21 -19.05 13.61
N SER A 433 -4.85 -19.44 12.51
CA SER A 433 -6.14 -18.85 12.09
C SER A 433 -7.26 -19.01 13.13
N THR A 434 -7.11 -19.98 14.03
CA THR A 434 -8.02 -20.35 15.13
C THR A 434 -7.43 -20.03 16.51
N PHE A 435 -6.38 -19.18 16.55
CA PHE A 435 -5.77 -18.70 17.78
C PHE A 435 -6.79 -17.94 18.62
N PHE A 436 -6.80 -18.20 19.93
CA PHE A 436 -7.57 -17.45 20.90
C PHE A 436 -6.82 -17.27 22.22
N ASP A 437 -6.82 -16.03 22.73
CA ASP A 437 -6.40 -15.70 24.09
C ASP A 437 -7.46 -14.82 24.78
N SER A 438 -7.86 -15.26 25.97
CA SER A 438 -8.91 -14.59 26.76
C SER A 438 -8.48 -13.23 27.30
N ASN A 439 -7.20 -13.07 27.65
CA ASN A 439 -6.69 -11.79 28.15
C ASN A 439 -6.66 -10.76 27.02
N ASP A 440 -6.27 -11.15 25.83
CA ASP A 440 -6.26 -10.30 24.64
C ASP A 440 -7.66 -9.92 24.21
N PHE A 441 -8.64 -10.84 24.32
CA PHE A 441 -10.06 -10.49 24.15
C PHE A 441 -10.47 -9.38 25.13
N LEU A 442 -10.19 -9.54 26.43
CA LEU A 442 -10.57 -8.55 27.43
C LEU A 442 -9.86 -7.20 27.23
N LYS A 443 -8.58 -7.21 26.83
CA LYS A 443 -7.81 -5.99 26.52
C LYS A 443 -8.39 -5.21 25.34
N LEU A 444 -8.98 -5.87 24.34
CA LEU A 444 -9.59 -5.21 23.18
C LEU A 444 -10.79 -4.34 23.54
N MET A 445 -11.48 -4.63 24.64
CA MET A 445 -12.60 -3.81 25.12
C MET A 445 -12.13 -2.42 25.59
N ASN A 446 -10.89 -2.31 26.10
CA ASN A 446 -10.31 -1.09 26.65
C ASN A 446 -11.27 -0.43 27.69
N LEU A 447 -11.53 0.88 27.58
CA LEU A 447 -12.46 1.63 28.43
C LEU A 447 -13.90 1.70 27.87
N ASP A 448 -14.19 0.97 26.79
CA ASP A 448 -15.51 1.03 26.15
C ASP A 448 -16.51 0.05 26.81
N ASN A 449 -17.81 0.34 26.69
CA ASN A 449 -18.87 -0.45 27.31
C ASN A 449 -19.22 -1.72 26.53
N GLU A 450 -18.85 -1.79 25.25
CA GLU A 450 -19.10 -2.95 24.40
C GLU A 450 -17.85 -3.33 23.61
N HIS A 451 -17.62 -4.64 23.48
CA HIS A 451 -16.50 -5.19 22.76
C HIS A 451 -16.55 -4.84 21.25
N PRO A 452 -15.44 -4.39 20.63
CA PRO A 452 -15.43 -3.94 19.22
C PRO A 452 -15.81 -5.05 18.23
N LEU A 453 -15.35 -6.28 18.45
CA LEU A 453 -15.71 -7.42 17.60
C LEU A 453 -17.22 -7.72 17.65
N THR A 454 -17.84 -7.58 18.83
CA THR A 454 -19.28 -7.77 18.99
C THR A 454 -20.06 -6.69 18.25
N ARG A 455 -19.58 -5.44 18.23
CA ARG A 455 -20.19 -4.36 17.45
C ARG A 455 -20.12 -4.61 15.95
N LEU A 456 -18.97 -5.05 15.44
CA LEU A 456 -18.82 -5.44 14.03
C LEU A 456 -19.82 -6.54 13.67
N LYS A 457 -19.88 -7.61 14.47
CA LYS A 457 -20.84 -8.71 14.27
C LYS A 457 -22.29 -8.22 14.26
N LYS A 458 -22.73 -7.49 15.31
CA LYS A 458 -24.09 -6.95 15.41
C LYS A 458 -24.44 -6.04 14.23
N PHE A 459 -23.50 -5.20 13.79
CA PHE A 459 -23.72 -4.33 12.64
C PHE A 459 -23.86 -5.12 11.34
N SER A 460 -23.03 -6.13 11.10
CA SER A 460 -23.16 -6.99 9.91
C SER A 460 -24.50 -7.70 9.84
N GLU A 461 -25.03 -8.15 10.99
CA GLU A 461 -26.35 -8.78 11.10
C GLU A 461 -27.47 -7.77 10.85
N TRP A 462 -27.34 -6.54 11.35
CA TRP A 462 -28.30 -5.46 11.10
C TRP A 462 -28.27 -4.97 9.65
N TYR A 463 -27.09 -4.91 9.03
CA TYR A 463 -26.87 -4.46 7.65
C TYR A 463 -27.12 -5.56 6.61
N TYR A 464 -27.28 -6.82 7.06
CA TYR A 464 -27.46 -8.01 6.22
C TYR A 464 -26.32 -8.29 5.24
N SER A 465 -25.08 -7.92 5.60
CA SER A 465 -23.89 -8.19 4.80
C SER A 465 -22.64 -8.24 5.68
N GLU A 466 -21.69 -9.13 5.35
CA GLU A 466 -20.38 -9.18 5.99
C GLU A 466 -19.44 -8.08 5.47
N THR A 467 -19.73 -7.55 4.29
CA THR A 467 -19.04 -6.41 3.68
C THR A 467 -19.91 -5.17 3.77
N PHE A 468 -19.38 -4.10 4.34
CA PHE A 468 -20.13 -2.86 4.52
C PHE A 468 -19.23 -1.62 4.57
N PRO A 469 -19.75 -0.45 4.17
CA PRO A 469 -19.01 0.80 4.22
C PRO A 469 -18.84 1.31 5.66
N VAL A 470 -17.66 1.87 5.94
CA VAL A 470 -17.32 2.44 7.25
C VAL A 470 -18.25 3.59 7.64
N SER A 471 -18.70 4.38 6.66
CA SER A 471 -19.62 5.50 6.87
C SER A 471 -20.97 5.06 7.44
N GLU A 472 -21.53 3.92 6.99
CA GLU A 472 -22.78 3.38 7.54
C GLU A 472 -22.56 2.81 8.94
N PHE A 473 -21.43 2.15 9.18
CA PHE A 473 -21.07 1.67 10.50
C PHE A 473 -20.90 2.84 11.50
N ALA A 474 -20.31 3.94 11.06
CA ALA A 474 -20.14 5.16 11.86
C ALA A 474 -21.48 5.81 12.24
N LYS A 475 -22.42 5.90 11.29
CA LYS A 475 -23.79 6.37 11.54
C LYS A 475 -24.49 5.50 12.58
N TRP A 476 -24.39 4.18 12.46
CA TRP A 476 -25.00 3.24 13.41
C TRP A 476 -24.41 3.36 14.81
N LEU A 477 -23.08 3.51 14.93
CA LEU A 477 -22.40 3.75 16.20
C LEU A 477 -22.61 5.17 16.78
N ARG A 478 -23.14 6.11 15.98
CA ARG A 478 -23.24 7.54 16.31
C ARG A 478 -21.88 8.13 16.68
N LYS A 479 -20.85 7.80 15.88
CA LYS A 479 -19.47 8.28 16.02
C LYS A 479 -19.02 8.97 14.72
N SER A 480 -17.92 9.70 14.77
CA SER A 480 -17.32 10.26 13.55
C SER A 480 -16.73 9.17 12.68
N GLU A 481 -16.71 9.40 11.38
CA GLU A 481 -16.17 8.44 10.40
C GLU A 481 -14.67 8.22 10.60
N GLU A 482 -13.92 9.25 11.02
CA GLU A 482 -12.49 9.14 11.32
C GLU A 482 -12.22 8.20 12.50
N TYR A 483 -13.03 8.30 13.56
CA TYR A 483 -12.91 7.42 14.72
C TYR A 483 -13.17 5.97 14.34
N VAL A 484 -14.24 5.72 13.58
CA VAL A 484 -14.60 4.35 13.17
C VAL A 484 -13.61 3.80 12.15
N THR A 485 -13.06 4.64 11.27
CA THR A 485 -11.95 4.27 10.39
C THR A 485 -10.74 3.80 11.21
N GLY A 486 -10.35 4.56 12.25
CA GLY A 486 -9.27 4.16 13.16
C GLY A 486 -9.55 2.83 13.86
N LEU A 487 -10.78 2.61 14.33
CA LEU A 487 -11.22 1.34 14.92
C LEU A 487 -11.10 0.18 13.91
N CYS A 488 -11.61 0.35 12.70
CA CYS A 488 -11.55 -0.66 11.64
C CYS A 488 -10.11 -1.00 11.26
N ILE A 489 -9.24 0.01 11.15
CA ILE A 489 -7.80 -0.20 10.91
C ILE A 489 -7.17 -1.00 12.05
N ASP A 490 -7.45 -0.71 13.33
CA ASP A 490 -6.93 -1.50 14.45
C ASP A 490 -7.41 -2.97 14.40
N MET A 491 -8.67 -3.19 14.05
CA MET A 491 -9.21 -4.55 13.88
C MET A 491 -8.58 -5.27 12.69
N ALA A 492 -8.29 -4.57 11.59
CA ALA A 492 -7.61 -5.12 10.43
C ALA A 492 -6.15 -5.49 10.74
N LYS A 493 -5.45 -4.66 11.53
CA LYS A 493 -4.07 -4.93 12.00
C LYS A 493 -3.96 -6.20 12.82
N ARG A 494 -5.03 -6.58 13.52
CA ARG A 494 -5.13 -7.80 14.34
C ARG A 494 -5.70 -9.01 13.58
N GLY A 495 -5.95 -8.83 12.27
CA GLY A 495 -6.45 -9.90 11.40
C GLY A 495 -7.92 -10.25 11.62
N PHE A 496 -8.73 -9.38 12.23
CA PHE A 496 -10.16 -9.62 12.46
C PHE A 496 -11.02 -9.28 11.24
N ILE A 497 -10.63 -8.27 10.48
CA ILE A 497 -11.36 -7.83 9.28
C ILE A 497 -10.40 -7.58 8.12
N PHE A 498 -10.91 -7.63 6.90
CA PHE A 498 -10.28 -6.96 5.77
C PHE A 498 -10.74 -5.51 5.73
N TYR A 499 -9.82 -4.59 5.46
CA TYR A 499 -10.11 -3.18 5.26
C TYR A 499 -9.65 -2.77 3.86
N ASP A 500 -10.59 -2.32 3.04
CA ASP A 500 -10.34 -1.76 1.72
C ASP A 500 -10.28 -0.22 1.84
N PRO A 501 -9.08 0.39 1.77
CA PRO A 501 -8.94 1.84 1.85
C PRO A 501 -9.50 2.58 0.62
N ALA A 502 -9.56 1.95 -0.55
CA ALA A 502 -10.02 2.57 -1.78
C ALA A 502 -11.55 2.76 -1.79
N ASN A 503 -12.28 1.77 -1.25
CA ASN A 503 -13.73 1.82 -1.12
C ASN A 503 -14.21 2.25 0.28
N GLN A 504 -13.31 2.30 1.26
CA GLN A 504 -13.64 2.52 2.68
C GLN A 504 -14.66 1.51 3.18
N GLU A 505 -14.44 0.25 2.81
CA GLU A 505 -15.28 -0.88 3.17
C GLU A 505 -14.52 -1.83 4.08
N VAL A 506 -15.27 -2.50 4.94
CA VAL A 506 -14.75 -3.58 5.77
C VAL A 506 -15.44 -4.88 5.39
N THR A 507 -14.70 -5.98 5.44
CA THR A 507 -15.25 -7.33 5.34
C THR A 507 -14.90 -8.11 6.59
N ILE A 508 -15.91 -8.61 7.31
CA ILE A 508 -15.71 -9.41 8.53
C ILE A 508 -15.11 -10.76 8.16
N LYS A 509 -14.01 -11.15 8.82
CA LYS A 509 -13.45 -12.49 8.68
C LYS A 509 -14.12 -13.49 9.61
N GLN A 510 -14.06 -14.77 9.22
CA GLN A 510 -14.46 -15.89 10.09
C GLN A 510 -13.77 -15.85 11.46
N LYS A 511 -12.47 -15.47 11.50
CA LYS A 511 -11.71 -15.28 12.75
C LYS A 511 -12.44 -14.40 13.76
N THR A 512 -13.09 -13.31 13.34
CA THR A 512 -13.86 -12.44 14.25
C THR A 512 -15.00 -13.19 14.94
N ARG A 513 -15.75 -14.00 14.20
CA ARG A 513 -16.87 -14.78 14.74
C ARG A 513 -16.33 -15.86 15.69
N ASP A 514 -15.29 -16.55 15.25
CA ASP A 514 -14.63 -17.62 16.00
C ASP A 514 -14.06 -17.12 17.34
N TYR A 515 -13.46 -15.94 17.35
CA TYR A 515 -12.89 -15.32 18.55
C TYR A 515 -13.98 -14.98 19.58
N ILE A 516 -15.14 -14.49 19.14
CA ILE A 516 -16.31 -14.22 20.00
C ILE A 516 -16.89 -15.54 20.55
N ASP A 517 -17.04 -16.55 19.70
CA ASP A 517 -17.64 -17.83 20.10
C ASP A 517 -16.70 -18.64 21.02
N SER A 518 -15.38 -18.51 20.85
CA SER A 518 -14.36 -19.09 21.73
C SER A 518 -14.42 -18.48 23.13
N TYR A 519 -14.51 -17.15 23.23
CA TYR A 519 -14.73 -16.46 24.52
C TYR A 519 -16.03 -16.89 25.20
N ALA A 520 -17.08 -17.17 24.42
CA ALA A 520 -18.36 -17.67 24.93
C ALA A 520 -18.34 -19.18 25.26
N GLY A 521 -17.23 -19.89 25.07
CA GLY A 521 -17.10 -21.34 25.28
C GLY A 521 -17.90 -22.19 24.28
N LYS A 522 -18.28 -21.64 23.13
CA LYS A 522 -19.11 -22.30 22.11
C LYS A 522 -18.30 -22.97 21.00
N LYS A 523 -17.02 -22.63 20.87
CA LYS A 523 -16.13 -23.12 19.81
C LYS A 523 -14.77 -23.51 20.39
N ASP A 524 -14.23 -24.63 19.91
CA ASP A 524 -12.88 -25.09 20.22
C ASP A 524 -11.83 -24.19 19.53
N TYR A 525 -10.70 -23.99 20.20
CA TYR A 525 -9.64 -23.06 19.77
C TYR A 525 -8.26 -23.61 20.12
N ASP A 526 -7.21 -22.94 19.63
CA ASP A 526 -5.83 -23.24 19.99
C ASP A 526 -5.09 -21.98 20.43
N VAL A 527 -3.90 -22.18 20.99
CA VAL A 527 -3.00 -21.12 21.46
C VAL A 527 -1.71 -21.04 20.62
N ILE A 528 -1.72 -21.60 19.41
CA ILE A 528 -0.52 -21.78 18.61
C ILE A 528 -0.12 -20.46 17.97
N SER A 529 1.05 -19.96 18.35
CA SER A 529 1.71 -18.82 17.73
C SER A 529 3.22 -19.06 17.72
N ILE A 530 3.83 -18.96 16.53
CA ILE A 530 5.28 -19.16 16.35
C ILE A 530 5.93 -17.78 16.21
N PHE A 531 6.70 -17.40 17.23
CA PHE A 531 7.47 -16.16 17.23
C PHE A 531 8.88 -16.41 16.68
N SER A 532 9.28 -15.64 15.68
CA SER A 532 10.60 -15.66 15.06
C SER A 532 11.33 -14.36 15.36
N GLU A 533 12.51 -14.45 15.97
CA GLU A 533 13.43 -13.33 16.12
C GLU A 533 14.83 -13.69 15.63
N THR A 534 15.34 -12.94 14.65
CA THR A 534 16.65 -13.18 14.04
C THR A 534 17.52 -11.93 14.02
N LYS A 535 18.83 -12.14 13.86
CA LYS A 535 19.83 -11.08 13.65
C LYS A 535 20.48 -11.28 12.28
N ALA A 536 20.85 -10.17 11.64
CA ALA A 536 21.60 -10.23 10.39
C ALA A 536 22.84 -11.13 10.52
N PRO A 537 23.15 -12.00 9.53
CA PRO A 537 22.53 -12.10 8.20
C PRO A 537 21.33 -13.06 8.11
N VAL A 538 20.88 -13.68 9.20
CA VAL A 538 19.83 -14.72 9.15
C VAL A 538 18.44 -14.08 8.98
N ASP A 539 17.69 -14.58 8.00
CA ASP A 539 16.29 -14.16 7.74
C ASP A 539 15.29 -14.98 8.56
N ASN A 540 14.11 -14.41 8.78
CA ASN A 540 13.10 -14.98 9.68
C ASN A 540 12.55 -16.30 9.17
N ALA A 541 12.27 -16.40 7.87
CA ALA A 541 11.80 -17.65 7.28
C ALA A 541 12.07 -17.74 5.77
N VAL A 542 12.02 -18.96 5.25
CA VAL A 542 12.09 -19.27 3.82
C VAL A 542 10.92 -20.19 3.48
N LEU A 543 10.11 -19.79 2.50
CA LEU A 543 9.04 -20.60 1.91
C LEU A 543 9.58 -21.29 0.65
N ASP A 544 9.59 -22.62 0.66
CA ASP A 544 9.92 -23.45 -0.50
C ASP A 544 8.72 -23.52 -1.45
N LEU A 545 8.90 -23.20 -2.72
CA LEU A 545 7.82 -23.15 -3.72
C LEU A 545 7.55 -24.49 -4.44
N ASP A 546 8.29 -25.53 -4.11
CA ASP A 546 8.10 -26.88 -4.64
C ASP A 546 7.25 -27.76 -3.69
N ASP A 547 7.37 -27.59 -2.38
CA ASP A 547 6.52 -28.29 -1.39
C ASP A 547 5.69 -27.39 -0.46
N TYR A 548 5.86 -26.08 -0.58
CA TYR A 548 5.20 -25.04 0.23
C TYR A 548 5.52 -25.10 1.72
N ASN A 549 6.55 -25.80 2.18
CA ASN A 549 6.98 -25.72 3.58
C ASN A 549 7.67 -24.38 3.87
N ILE A 550 7.43 -23.84 5.06
CA ILE A 550 8.10 -22.65 5.59
C ILE A 550 9.11 -23.09 6.64
N THR A 551 10.39 -22.90 6.36
CA THR A 551 11.45 -23.04 7.37
C THR A 551 11.54 -21.74 8.15
N ILE A 552 11.24 -21.77 9.46
CA ILE A 552 11.21 -20.60 10.34
C ILE A 552 12.41 -20.65 11.28
N ASN A 553 13.21 -19.60 11.29
CA ASN A 553 14.40 -19.44 12.12
C ASN A 553 14.11 -18.55 13.35
N GLY A 554 14.96 -18.63 14.37
CA GLY A 554 14.85 -17.78 15.55
C GLY A 554 13.66 -18.10 16.46
N VAL A 555 13.18 -19.35 16.45
CA VAL A 555 12.06 -19.82 17.27
C VAL A 555 12.58 -20.36 18.59
N GLU A 556 12.27 -19.68 19.69
CA GLU A 556 12.72 -20.12 21.03
C GLU A 556 11.86 -21.25 21.59
N SER A 557 10.55 -21.10 21.49
CA SER A 557 9.58 -22.08 21.94
C SER A 557 8.24 -21.92 21.21
N ILE A 558 7.42 -22.98 21.22
CA ILE A 558 6.05 -22.95 20.72
C ILE A 558 5.14 -23.59 21.77
N PHE A 559 4.13 -22.86 22.23
CA PHE A 559 3.08 -23.43 23.07
C PHE A 559 2.03 -24.09 22.19
N ILE A 560 1.73 -25.37 22.45
CA ILE A 560 0.78 -26.16 21.68
C ILE A 560 -0.56 -26.26 22.41
N SER A 561 -0.52 -26.43 23.74
CA SER A 561 -1.68 -26.44 24.60
C SER A 561 -1.31 -25.85 25.95
N ASP A 562 -2.12 -24.88 26.41
CA ASP A 562 -2.05 -24.29 27.73
C ASP A 562 -2.74 -25.18 28.78
N SER A 563 -3.88 -25.77 28.44
CA SER A 563 -4.64 -26.69 29.29
C SER A 563 -3.84 -27.94 29.67
N GLN A 564 -3.16 -28.55 28.69
CA GLN A 564 -2.35 -29.77 28.83
C GLN A 564 -0.85 -29.48 29.03
N LYS A 565 -0.48 -28.20 29.19
CA LYS A 565 0.90 -27.72 29.41
C LYS A 565 1.93 -28.31 28.45
N VAL A 566 1.61 -28.32 27.15
CA VAL A 566 2.49 -28.86 26.09
C VAL A 566 3.23 -27.74 25.37
N ALA A 567 4.57 -27.82 25.37
CA ALA A 567 5.44 -26.86 24.71
C ALA A 567 6.60 -27.53 23.97
N ILE A 568 6.98 -26.95 22.83
CA ILE A 568 8.09 -27.38 21.97
C ILE A 568 9.26 -26.40 22.12
N PHE A 569 10.49 -26.92 22.24
CA PHE A 569 11.73 -26.17 22.32
C PHE A 569 12.73 -26.66 21.26
N PRO A 570 12.82 -25.99 20.10
CA PRO A 570 13.65 -26.46 19.00
C PRO A 570 15.17 -26.31 19.27
N SER A 571 15.98 -27.33 19.00
CA SER A 571 17.43 -27.32 19.33
C SER A 571 18.27 -26.30 18.55
N ASN A 572 17.87 -26.00 17.31
CA ASN A 572 18.53 -25.01 16.44
C ASN A 572 17.77 -23.68 16.35
N LYS A 573 16.82 -23.45 17.27
CA LYS A 573 15.82 -22.38 17.15
C LYS A 573 15.15 -22.34 15.77
N GLN A 574 14.90 -23.52 15.18
CA GLN A 574 14.35 -23.66 13.84
C GLN A 574 13.25 -24.71 13.83
N VAL A 575 12.18 -24.43 13.08
CA VAL A 575 11.09 -25.38 12.82
C VAL A 575 10.69 -25.31 11.36
N ILE A 576 10.03 -26.36 10.86
CA ILE A 576 9.43 -26.40 9.53
C ILE A 576 7.91 -26.42 9.71
N LEU A 577 7.26 -25.34 9.30
CA LEU A 577 5.82 -25.21 9.25
C LEU A 577 5.32 -25.71 7.88
N GLY A 578 4.46 -26.73 7.90
CA GLY A 578 3.84 -27.28 6.70
C GLY A 578 2.32 -27.07 6.70
N LYS A 579 1.66 -27.75 5.76
CA LYS A 579 0.20 -27.66 5.55
C LYS A 579 -0.59 -27.83 6.86
N ASN A 580 -1.58 -26.96 7.05
CA ASN A 580 -2.49 -26.92 8.21
C ASN A 580 -1.75 -27.03 9.56
N LYS A 581 -0.85 -26.08 9.84
CA LYS A 581 -0.13 -25.95 11.11
C LYS A 581 0.69 -27.18 11.53
N ARG A 582 1.04 -28.05 10.59
CA ARG A 582 1.96 -29.16 10.87
C ARG A 582 3.34 -28.58 11.17
N VAL A 583 3.96 -29.00 12.27
CA VAL A 583 5.30 -28.52 12.65
C VAL A 583 6.25 -29.70 12.75
N LYS A 584 7.36 -29.65 11.99
CA LYS A 584 8.49 -30.57 12.15
C LYS A 584 9.65 -29.87 12.82
N PHE A 585 10.32 -30.55 13.73
CA PHE A 585 11.40 -29.97 14.52
C PHE A 585 12.31 -31.05 15.12
N ASP A 586 13.51 -30.62 15.49
CA ASP A 586 14.40 -31.32 16.41
C ASP A 586 14.45 -30.54 17.72
N GLY A 587 14.64 -31.22 18.85
CA GLY A 587 14.78 -30.57 20.15
C GLY A 587 14.00 -31.26 21.25
N ALA A 588 13.34 -30.47 22.09
CA ALA A 588 12.63 -30.96 23.27
C ALA A 588 11.12 -30.71 23.19
N VAL A 589 10.35 -31.61 23.78
CA VAL A 589 8.91 -31.47 24.04
C VAL A 589 8.69 -31.63 25.54
N ILE A 590 8.09 -30.62 26.15
CA ILE A 590 7.59 -30.69 27.52
C ILE A 590 6.10 -31.01 27.43
N ALA A 591 5.66 -32.03 28.16
CA ALA A 591 4.25 -32.42 28.28
C ALA A 591 3.99 -32.95 29.69
N GLY A 592 3.30 -32.16 30.51
CA GLY A 592 3.10 -32.48 31.92
C GLY A 592 4.40 -32.73 32.67
N LEU A 593 4.50 -33.91 33.27
CA LEU A 593 5.67 -34.35 34.03
C LEU A 593 6.75 -35.03 33.16
N PHE A 594 6.57 -35.09 31.84
CA PHE A 594 7.50 -35.70 30.91
C PHE A 594 8.22 -34.65 30.06
N THR A 595 9.49 -34.87 29.81
CA THR A 595 10.27 -34.09 28.83
C THR A 595 10.99 -35.04 27.89
N PHE A 596 10.66 -34.95 26.61
CA PHE A 596 11.24 -35.76 25.54
C PHE A 596 12.30 -34.94 24.81
N PHE A 597 13.50 -35.50 24.62
CA PHE A 597 14.55 -34.93 23.80
C PHE A 597 14.82 -35.83 22.61
N GLY A 598 14.93 -35.27 21.41
CA GLY A 598 15.23 -36.08 20.23
C GLY A 598 15.16 -35.29 18.93
N LYS A 599 15.00 -36.05 17.85
CA LYS A 599 15.06 -35.56 16.47
C LYS A 599 13.90 -36.10 15.65
N ASN A 600 13.59 -35.42 14.55
CA ASN A 600 12.55 -35.77 13.61
C ASN A 600 11.17 -35.92 14.30
N PHE A 601 10.87 -34.97 15.19
CA PHE A 601 9.58 -34.86 15.83
C PHE A 601 8.60 -34.12 14.92
N GLN A 602 7.33 -34.51 14.97
CA GLN A 602 6.29 -33.90 14.15
C GLN A 602 4.99 -33.72 14.94
N PHE A 603 4.58 -32.47 15.12
CA PHE A 603 3.23 -32.12 15.55
C PHE A 603 2.25 -32.16 14.38
N SER A 604 1.08 -32.77 14.58
CA SER A 604 0.00 -32.85 13.59
C SER A 604 -1.29 -32.27 14.17
N TYR A 605 -1.77 -31.16 13.59
CA TYR A 605 -2.91 -30.40 14.11
C TYR A 605 -4.24 -31.17 14.03
N ASP A 606 -4.49 -31.89 12.92
CA ASP A 606 -5.74 -32.63 12.68
C ASP A 606 -5.99 -33.74 13.71
N THR A 607 -4.92 -34.40 14.16
CA THR A 607 -4.97 -35.49 15.14
C THR A 607 -4.54 -35.05 16.53
N PHE A 608 -4.20 -33.77 16.69
CA PHE A 608 -3.71 -33.13 17.92
C PHE A 608 -2.69 -33.97 18.71
N LYS A 609 -1.67 -34.48 18.00
CA LYS A 609 -0.62 -35.34 18.57
C LYS A 609 0.77 -34.97 18.07
N ILE A 610 1.79 -35.33 18.84
CA ILE A 610 3.19 -35.23 18.47
C ILE A 610 3.74 -36.64 18.26
N LYS A 611 4.27 -36.90 17.07
CA LYS A 611 5.03 -38.11 16.78
C LYS A 611 6.49 -37.90 17.16
N LEU A 612 6.96 -38.67 18.14
CA LEU A 612 8.32 -38.61 18.67
C LEU A 612 9.12 -39.76 18.03
N THR A 613 9.55 -39.58 16.79
CA THR A 613 10.10 -40.67 15.95
C THR A 613 11.46 -41.19 16.43
N SER A 614 12.33 -40.30 16.91
CA SER A 614 13.68 -40.65 17.40
C SER A 614 13.95 -39.93 18.71
N ILE A 615 13.65 -40.58 19.82
CA ILE A 615 13.88 -40.07 21.17
C ILE A 615 15.31 -40.43 21.59
N ASP A 616 16.09 -39.41 21.94
CA ASP A 616 17.41 -39.56 22.54
C ASP A 616 17.28 -39.86 24.03
N SER A 617 16.48 -39.06 24.74
CA SER A 617 16.24 -39.24 26.17
C SER A 617 14.87 -38.73 26.63
N ILE A 618 14.35 -39.33 27.70
CA ILE A 618 13.13 -38.94 28.39
C ILE A 618 13.50 -38.63 29.84
N ARG A 619 13.14 -37.43 30.28
CA ARG A 619 13.15 -37.05 31.70
C ARG A 619 11.74 -37.07 32.23
N MET A 620 11.59 -37.53 33.46
CA MET A 620 10.30 -37.70 34.10
C MET A 620 10.33 -37.06 35.48
N ALA A 621 9.19 -36.55 35.91
CA ALA A 621 8.96 -36.03 37.24
C ALA A 621 7.74 -36.69 37.86
N VAL A 622 7.62 -36.56 39.17
CA VAL A 622 6.53 -37.10 39.98
C VAL A 622 6.11 -36.06 40.98
N GLU A 623 4.81 -35.95 41.20
CA GLU A 623 4.23 -35.07 42.22
C GLU A 623 4.50 -35.63 43.61
N THR A 624 4.87 -34.74 44.52
CA THR A 624 5.03 -35.06 45.94
C THR A 624 3.80 -34.62 46.73
N GLU A 625 3.65 -35.16 47.94
CA GLU A 625 2.60 -34.75 48.87
C GLU A 625 2.77 -33.30 49.40
N LYS A 626 3.89 -32.64 49.10
CA LYS A 626 4.14 -31.24 49.50
C LYS A 626 3.46 -30.30 48.52
N LEU A 627 2.74 -29.32 49.04
CA LEU A 627 2.12 -28.26 48.24
C LEU A 627 3.01 -27.01 48.23
N ASP A 628 3.04 -26.31 47.10
CA ASP A 628 3.66 -25.00 46.95
C ASP A 628 2.79 -23.89 47.56
N MET A 629 3.25 -22.64 47.48
CA MET A 629 2.53 -21.47 48.03
C MET A 629 1.20 -21.17 47.32
N TYR A 630 0.94 -21.81 46.19
CA TYR A 630 -0.26 -21.68 45.38
C TYR A 630 -1.19 -22.91 45.51
N GLY A 631 -0.81 -23.88 46.35
CA GLY A 631 -1.60 -25.09 46.60
C GLY A 631 -1.40 -26.21 45.58
N ASN A 632 -0.40 -26.11 44.69
CA ASN A 632 -0.09 -27.16 43.71
C ASN A 632 0.93 -28.15 44.29
N ALA A 633 0.84 -29.43 43.91
CA ALA A 633 1.82 -30.43 44.29
C ALA A 633 3.22 -30.07 43.74
N VAL A 634 4.24 -30.16 44.58
CA VAL A 634 5.62 -29.93 44.18
C VAL A 634 6.10 -31.15 43.41
N ALA A 635 6.48 -30.96 42.14
CA ALA A 635 7.07 -32.00 41.30
C ALA A 635 8.58 -32.14 41.57
N ILE A 636 9.06 -33.38 41.65
CA ILE A 636 10.49 -33.71 41.76
C ILE A 636 10.91 -34.57 40.58
N TYR A 637 12.05 -34.26 39.97
CA TYR A 637 12.61 -35.04 38.87
C TYR A 637 13.14 -36.39 39.34
N ILE A 638 12.85 -37.41 38.54
CA ILE A 638 13.42 -38.74 38.67
C ILE A 638 14.87 -38.68 38.14
N ASN A 639 15.82 -39.15 38.96
CA ASN A 639 17.26 -39.14 38.69
C ASN A 639 17.71 -40.23 37.69
N SER A 640 16.78 -40.86 36.97
CA SER A 640 17.06 -41.84 35.92
C SER A 640 16.63 -41.30 34.58
N VAL A 641 17.44 -41.53 33.56
CA VAL A 641 17.15 -41.12 32.19
C VAL A 641 16.77 -42.36 31.39
N VAL A 642 15.59 -42.34 30.79
CA VAL A 642 15.19 -43.37 29.82
C VAL A 642 15.70 -42.93 28.46
N GLU A 643 16.54 -43.74 27.84
CA GLU A 643 17.19 -43.49 26.56
C GLU A 643 16.60 -44.37 25.46
N LEU A 644 16.66 -43.86 24.22
CA LEU A 644 16.29 -44.55 22.98
C LEU A 644 14.81 -44.95 22.89
N GLY A 645 14.16 -44.57 21.80
CA GLY A 645 12.85 -45.12 21.44
C GLY A 645 12.03 -44.23 20.54
N SER A 646 10.78 -44.63 20.32
CA SER A 646 9.76 -43.86 19.62
C SER A 646 8.47 -43.85 20.40
N ALA A 647 7.79 -42.71 20.42
CA ALA A 647 6.50 -42.58 21.09
C ALA A 647 5.53 -41.71 20.30
N GLU A 648 4.25 -41.82 20.66
CA GLU A 648 3.22 -40.88 20.27
C GLU A 648 2.69 -40.18 21.53
N LEU A 649 2.77 -38.86 21.53
CA LEU A 649 2.17 -38.02 22.56
C LEU A 649 0.83 -37.50 22.04
N TYR A 650 -0.26 -38.01 22.60
CA TYR A 650 -1.60 -37.50 22.37
C TYR A 650 -1.88 -36.38 23.38
N ILE A 651 -2.07 -35.16 22.88
CA ILE A 651 -2.16 -33.97 23.74
C ILE A 651 -3.56 -33.91 24.37
N ASP A 652 -4.59 -33.96 23.54
CA ASP A 652 -6.01 -33.99 23.93
C ASP A 652 -6.83 -34.61 22.78
N ASP A 653 -8.14 -34.71 22.92
CA ASP A 653 -9.04 -35.04 21.81
C ASP A 653 -8.92 -33.97 20.70
N PRO A 654 -8.89 -34.36 19.41
CA PRO A 654 -8.81 -33.42 18.30
C PRO A 654 -9.92 -32.36 18.23
N HIS A 655 -11.05 -32.55 18.90
CA HIS A 655 -12.15 -31.57 19.00
C HIS A 655 -12.24 -30.90 20.38
N ASN A 656 -11.15 -30.98 21.16
CA ASN A 656 -11.01 -30.41 22.49
C ASN A 656 -9.63 -29.75 22.69
N LYS A 657 -9.10 -29.10 21.65
CA LYS A 657 -7.75 -28.51 21.68
C LYS A 657 -7.59 -27.46 22.79
N SER A 658 -8.67 -26.76 23.13
CA SER A 658 -8.71 -25.78 24.20
C SER A 658 -9.00 -26.37 25.59
N GLY A 659 -9.26 -27.68 25.71
CA GLY A 659 -9.61 -28.31 26.98
C GLY A 659 -10.95 -27.88 27.58
N LEU A 660 -11.91 -27.38 26.77
CA LEU A 660 -13.24 -26.96 27.25
C LEU A 660 -13.99 -28.10 27.95
N LYS A 661 -13.74 -29.34 27.52
CA LYS A 661 -14.17 -30.55 28.20
C LYS A 661 -12.99 -31.11 28.99
N SER A 662 -13.18 -31.34 30.29
CA SER A 662 -12.16 -32.03 31.09
C SER A 662 -12.16 -33.53 30.75
N LEU A 663 -11.11 -33.99 30.09
CA LEU A 663 -10.89 -35.39 29.74
C LEU A 663 -9.69 -35.92 30.52
N SER A 664 -9.94 -36.56 31.66
CA SER A 664 -8.93 -36.89 32.68
C SER A 664 -7.86 -37.91 32.27
N HIS A 665 -7.95 -38.51 31.09
CA HIS A 665 -6.97 -39.50 30.59
C HIS A 665 -5.92 -38.83 29.69
N TYR A 666 -6.16 -37.62 29.21
CA TYR A 666 -5.16 -36.82 28.51
C TYR A 666 -4.30 -36.02 29.49
N PRO A 667 -3.03 -35.73 29.16
CA PRO A 667 -2.32 -36.16 27.95
C PRO A 667 -1.87 -37.63 28.05
N ILE A 668 -1.70 -38.31 26.91
CA ILE A 668 -1.29 -39.73 26.84
C ILE A 668 0.06 -39.85 26.14
N VAL A 669 1.00 -40.54 26.77
CA VAL A 669 2.24 -40.98 26.14
C VAL A 669 2.14 -42.46 25.83
N ASN A 670 2.24 -42.82 24.55
CA ASN A 670 2.27 -44.19 24.08
C ASN A 670 3.64 -44.50 23.46
N SER A 671 4.49 -45.22 24.18
CA SER A 671 5.75 -45.72 23.66
C SER A 671 5.50 -46.90 22.71
N THR A 672 6.06 -46.82 21.51
CA THR A 672 5.86 -47.80 20.42
C THR A 672 7.04 -48.75 20.23
N SER A 673 8.16 -48.48 20.90
CA SER A 673 9.37 -49.31 20.86
C SER A 673 9.90 -49.57 22.28
N SER A 674 10.79 -50.55 22.42
CA SER A 674 11.56 -50.71 23.66
C SER A 674 12.44 -49.48 23.91
N SER A 675 12.65 -49.19 25.19
CA SER A 675 13.56 -48.13 25.68
C SER A 675 14.52 -48.69 26.71
N TYR A 676 15.51 -47.91 27.14
CA TYR A 676 16.61 -48.41 27.95
C TYR A 676 16.95 -47.47 29.09
N ILE A 677 17.32 -48.02 30.25
CA ILE A 677 18.05 -47.28 31.28
C ILE A 677 19.44 -47.88 31.35
N PHE A 678 20.44 -47.02 31.13
CA PHE A 678 21.84 -47.39 31.24
C PHE A 678 22.41 -46.91 32.56
N TYR A 679 23.31 -47.72 33.13
CA TYR A 679 23.89 -47.50 34.45
C TYR A 679 25.38 -47.15 34.40
N ASP A 680 25.92 -46.91 33.20
CA ASP A 680 27.35 -46.62 32.94
C ASP A 680 27.81 -45.27 33.51
N LYS A 681 26.86 -44.38 33.82
CA LYS A 681 27.09 -43.00 34.30
C LYS A 681 26.56 -42.76 35.71
N ILE A 682 26.37 -43.81 36.51
CA ILE A 682 26.03 -43.63 37.93
C ILE A 682 27.16 -42.86 38.62
N GLN A 683 26.82 -41.78 39.33
CA GLN A 683 27.80 -40.95 40.02
C GLN A 683 28.56 -41.75 41.09
N GLY A 684 29.89 -41.75 41.03
CA GLY A 684 30.76 -42.52 41.92
C GLY A 684 30.96 -43.99 41.53
N LEU A 685 30.29 -44.47 40.46
CA LEU A 685 30.45 -45.80 39.87
C LEU A 685 30.66 -45.71 38.34
N GLU A 686 31.21 -44.59 37.86
CA GLU A 686 31.37 -44.33 36.43
C GLU A 686 32.26 -45.40 35.77
N GLY A 687 31.75 -46.01 34.70
CA GLY A 687 32.48 -47.06 33.96
C GLY A 687 32.59 -48.42 34.66
N VAL A 688 32.04 -48.58 35.87
CA VAL A 688 31.95 -49.89 36.56
C VAL A 688 31.01 -50.83 35.82
N TYR A 689 29.85 -50.32 35.42
CA TYR A 689 28.87 -51.04 34.62
C TYR A 689 29.07 -50.75 33.14
N LYS A 690 29.29 -51.80 32.33
CA LYS A 690 29.44 -51.64 30.88
C LYS A 690 28.07 -51.48 30.23
N ARG A 691 27.93 -50.45 29.40
CA ARG A 691 26.67 -50.09 28.75
C ARG A 691 26.07 -51.21 27.88
N ASP A 692 26.92 -52.04 27.29
CA ASP A 692 26.52 -53.05 26.30
C ASP A 692 25.92 -54.32 26.92
N ASP A 693 26.17 -54.59 28.21
CA ASP A 693 25.70 -55.81 28.90
C ASP A 693 25.06 -55.56 30.26
N PHE A 694 25.14 -54.33 30.81
CA PHE A 694 24.56 -53.93 32.08
C PHE A 694 23.56 -52.77 31.91
N PHE A 695 22.28 -53.11 31.75
CA PHE A 695 21.21 -52.14 31.48
C PHE A 695 19.83 -52.72 31.80
N PHE A 696 18.82 -51.86 31.83
CA PHE A 696 17.43 -52.29 31.89
C PHE A 696 16.75 -52.01 30.56
N ARG A 697 16.19 -53.03 29.90
CA ARG A 697 15.34 -52.86 28.71
C ARG A 697 13.89 -52.75 29.14
N ILE A 698 13.30 -51.59 28.90
CA ILE A 698 11.89 -51.27 29.18
C ILE A 698 11.03 -51.73 27.99
N ASP A 699 9.96 -52.46 28.29
CA ASP A 699 8.94 -52.84 27.31
C ASP A 699 8.10 -51.61 26.89
N PRO A 700 7.50 -51.59 25.69
CA PRO A 700 6.56 -50.54 25.30
C PRO A 700 5.49 -50.29 26.38
N PHE A 701 5.22 -49.03 26.67
CA PHE A 701 4.37 -48.60 27.78
C PHE A 701 3.43 -47.47 27.37
N THR A 702 2.31 -47.35 28.08
CA THR A 702 1.36 -46.24 27.94
C THR A 702 1.14 -45.60 29.29
N PHE A 703 1.29 -44.27 29.35
CA PHE A 703 0.90 -43.47 30.50
C PHE A 703 -0.22 -42.51 30.09
N GLU A 704 -1.35 -42.59 30.78
CA GLU A 704 -2.47 -41.66 30.68
C GLU A 704 -2.40 -40.63 31.81
N ASN A 705 -2.95 -39.43 31.61
CA ASN A 705 -2.94 -38.34 32.60
C ASN A 705 -1.53 -37.97 33.07
N ILE A 706 -0.59 -37.79 32.14
CA ILE A 706 0.82 -37.53 32.47
C ILE A 706 1.09 -36.20 33.20
N ASP A 707 0.06 -35.37 33.36
CA ASP A 707 0.10 -34.14 34.15
C ASP A 707 0.12 -34.42 35.66
N HIS A 708 -0.44 -35.55 36.10
CA HIS A 708 -0.56 -35.92 37.50
C HIS A 708 -0.13 -37.37 37.72
N TYR A 709 1.11 -37.56 38.19
CA TYR A 709 1.65 -38.86 38.56
C TYR A 709 2.26 -38.82 39.95
N SER A 710 1.84 -39.75 40.80
CA SER A 710 2.49 -40.00 42.09
C SER A 710 3.56 -41.09 41.95
N ASN A 711 4.44 -41.19 42.96
CA ASN A 711 5.43 -42.27 43.05
C ASN A 711 4.82 -43.68 42.98
N ASN A 712 3.60 -43.85 43.50
CA ASN A 712 2.96 -45.17 43.62
C ASN A 712 2.37 -45.64 42.28
N ASP A 713 2.01 -44.70 41.41
CA ASP A 713 1.41 -44.98 40.10
C ASP A 713 2.48 -45.27 39.04
N PHE A 714 3.72 -44.84 39.29
CA PHE A 714 4.81 -44.97 38.34
C PHE A 714 5.44 -46.38 38.35
N LYS A 715 5.12 -47.18 37.34
CA LYS A 715 5.65 -48.54 37.17
C LYS A 715 6.01 -48.82 35.71
N LEU A 716 7.27 -49.21 35.47
CA LEU A 716 7.73 -49.67 34.15
C LEU A 716 8.08 -51.15 34.22
N THR A 717 7.69 -51.91 33.20
CA THR A 717 8.00 -53.34 33.10
C THR A 717 9.12 -53.55 32.10
N GLY A 718 9.97 -54.54 32.35
CA GLY A 718 10.97 -54.93 31.37
C GLY A 718 11.90 -56.02 31.86
N GLU A 719 13.08 -56.07 31.26
CA GLU A 719 14.10 -57.08 31.51
C GLU A 719 15.41 -56.40 31.90
N PHE A 720 15.94 -56.76 33.07
CA PHE A 720 17.22 -56.29 33.56
C PHE A 720 18.33 -57.23 33.10
N PHE A 721 19.37 -56.67 32.48
CA PHE A 721 20.59 -57.35 32.06
C PHE A 721 21.68 -56.95 33.05
N GLY A 722 22.18 -57.92 33.83
CA GLY A 722 23.18 -57.69 34.88
C GLY A 722 24.62 -57.98 34.46
N GLY A 723 24.91 -57.98 33.16
CA GLY A 723 26.19 -58.45 32.61
C GLY A 723 26.53 -59.85 33.07
N ASN A 724 27.77 -60.06 33.48
CA ASN A 724 28.21 -61.34 34.06
C ASN A 724 27.76 -61.54 35.52
N ILE A 725 27.06 -60.57 36.15
CA ILE A 725 26.71 -60.65 37.57
C ILE A 725 25.46 -61.51 37.77
N ILE A 726 24.37 -61.18 37.06
CA ILE A 726 23.11 -61.94 37.09
C ILE A 726 22.59 -62.13 35.68
N GLU A 727 22.01 -63.31 35.42
CA GLU A 727 21.33 -63.60 34.17
C GLU A 727 20.14 -62.65 33.94
N PRO A 728 19.77 -62.38 32.67
CA PRO A 728 18.63 -61.53 32.37
C PRO A 728 17.35 -61.97 33.08
N SER A 729 16.69 -61.03 33.73
CA SER A 729 15.48 -61.32 34.51
C SER A 729 14.40 -60.26 34.32
N LYS A 730 13.14 -60.70 34.32
CA LYS A 730 11.99 -59.79 34.27
C LYS A 730 11.81 -59.07 35.59
N GLN A 731 11.69 -57.75 35.52
CA GLN A 731 11.62 -56.88 36.68
C GLN A 731 10.61 -55.75 36.47
N TYR A 732 10.22 -55.10 37.56
CA TYR A 732 9.40 -53.90 37.55
C TYR A 732 10.18 -52.74 38.16
N LEU A 733 10.36 -51.68 37.40
CA LEU A 733 10.97 -50.45 37.90
C LEU A 733 9.93 -49.58 38.58
N THR A 734 10.25 -49.15 39.80
CA THR A 734 9.50 -48.18 40.59
C THR A 734 10.42 -47.06 41.06
N VAL A 735 9.85 -45.94 41.49
CA VAL A 735 10.61 -44.82 42.08
C VAL A 735 11.17 -45.25 43.44
N GLN A 736 12.49 -45.12 43.60
CA GLN A 736 13.24 -45.49 44.80
C GLN A 736 13.42 -44.29 45.75
N GLU A 737 13.85 -44.51 46.99
CA GLU A 737 14.08 -43.44 47.99
C GLU A 737 15.05 -42.33 47.54
N ASN A 738 15.98 -42.65 46.64
CA ASN A 738 16.92 -41.68 46.06
C ASN A 738 16.37 -41.02 44.77
N ASN A 739 15.06 -41.11 44.54
CA ASN A 739 14.34 -40.65 43.36
C ASN A 739 14.87 -41.23 42.04
N SER A 740 15.54 -42.37 42.05
CA SER A 740 15.91 -43.10 40.81
C SER A 740 14.90 -44.18 40.48
N LEU A 741 14.88 -44.65 39.23
CA LEU A 741 14.16 -45.86 38.86
C LEU A 741 15.01 -47.07 39.15
N GLY A 742 14.41 -48.01 39.86
CA GLY A 742 15.09 -49.20 40.34
C GLY A 742 14.11 -50.33 40.62
N PHE A 743 14.63 -51.49 40.99
CA PHE A 743 13.82 -52.63 41.40
C PHE A 743 14.40 -53.26 42.65
N GLN A 744 13.54 -53.96 43.38
CA GLN A 744 13.92 -54.81 44.50
C GLN A 744 13.36 -56.21 44.23
N MET A 745 14.25 -57.20 44.22
CA MET A 745 13.90 -58.60 44.01
C MET A 745 14.23 -59.40 45.28
N THR A 746 13.22 -60.05 45.84
CA THR A 746 13.42 -61.08 46.87
C THR A 746 13.87 -62.37 46.18
N ILE A 747 15.01 -62.90 46.61
CA ILE A 747 15.61 -64.08 46.02
C ILE A 747 14.86 -65.33 46.52
N PRO A 748 14.55 -66.30 45.63
CA PRO A 748 13.94 -67.57 46.04
C PRO A 748 14.76 -68.34 47.08
N LYS A 749 14.14 -69.30 47.78
CA LYS A 749 14.82 -70.08 48.84
C LYS A 749 16.00 -70.90 48.30
N GLU A 750 15.96 -71.23 47.01
CA GLU A 750 16.98 -71.97 46.29
C GLU A 750 18.25 -71.14 46.04
N GLY A 751 18.20 -69.82 46.25
CA GLY A 751 19.30 -68.88 45.98
C GLY A 751 19.30 -68.37 44.53
N LEU A 752 20.10 -67.33 44.27
CA LEU A 752 20.33 -66.76 42.95
C LEU A 752 21.78 -66.97 42.56
N ASP A 753 22.02 -67.71 41.49
CA ASP A 753 23.36 -67.88 40.92
C ASP A 753 23.88 -66.53 40.41
N ILE A 754 25.10 -66.17 40.85
CA ILE A 754 25.77 -64.95 40.42
C ILE A 754 27.16 -65.25 39.86
N TYR A 755 27.71 -64.32 39.07
CA TYR A 755 29.03 -64.44 38.45
C TYR A 755 29.20 -65.70 37.59
N GLY A 756 28.16 -66.09 36.85
CA GLY A 756 28.16 -67.32 36.03
C GLY A 756 28.19 -68.62 36.84
N GLY A 757 27.57 -68.62 38.03
CA GLY A 757 27.47 -69.79 38.92
C GLY A 757 28.65 -69.96 39.89
N ASN A 758 29.50 -68.94 40.04
CA ASN A 758 30.66 -68.98 40.93
C ASN A 758 30.31 -68.67 42.41
N ALA A 759 29.13 -68.11 42.68
CA ALA A 759 28.59 -67.89 44.01
C ALA A 759 27.05 -67.89 43.99
N VAL A 760 26.41 -68.07 45.15
CA VAL A 760 24.94 -68.08 45.29
C VAL A 760 24.51 -67.03 46.31
N LEU A 761 23.80 -66.01 45.85
CA LEU A 761 23.26 -64.97 46.71
C LEU A 761 21.91 -65.42 47.29
N PHE A 762 21.69 -65.19 48.59
CA PHE A 762 20.40 -65.40 49.26
C PHE A 762 19.79 -64.07 49.73
N ASP A 763 18.51 -64.06 50.09
CA ASP A 763 17.75 -62.92 50.64
C ASP A 763 17.26 -61.88 49.60
N GLN A 764 18.00 -60.81 49.30
CA GLN A 764 17.49 -59.73 48.42
C GLN A 764 18.55 -59.10 47.53
N ILE A 765 18.11 -58.58 46.37
CA ILE A 765 18.92 -57.74 45.49
C ILE A 765 18.14 -56.48 45.11
N HIS A 766 18.85 -55.35 45.12
CA HIS A 766 18.33 -54.02 44.83
C HIS A 766 19.16 -53.36 43.75
N MET A 767 18.48 -52.70 42.80
CA MET A 767 19.13 -51.86 41.81
C MET A 767 18.58 -50.44 41.90
N SER A 768 19.48 -49.45 41.94
CA SER A 768 19.14 -48.01 41.87
C SER A 768 20.34 -47.20 41.40
N ASN A 769 20.27 -45.87 41.44
CA ASN A 769 21.43 -45.00 41.26
C ASN A 769 22.51 -45.11 42.36
N LYS A 770 22.37 -46.04 43.33
CA LYS A 770 23.46 -46.44 44.24
C LYS A 770 24.25 -47.66 43.71
N GLY A 771 23.87 -48.19 42.55
CA GLY A 771 24.39 -49.43 41.98
C GLY A 771 23.52 -50.64 42.34
N LEU A 772 24.02 -51.82 41.95
CA LEU A 772 23.44 -53.13 42.27
C LEU A 772 23.96 -53.59 43.63
N ILE A 773 23.06 -53.74 44.60
CA ILE A 773 23.38 -54.09 45.98
C ILE A 773 22.63 -55.36 46.36
N GLY A 774 23.35 -56.42 46.71
CA GLY A 774 22.79 -57.62 47.31
C GLY A 774 22.93 -57.58 48.84
N SER A 775 21.94 -58.07 49.56
CA SER A 775 22.01 -58.34 51.00
C SER A 775 21.76 -59.82 51.26
N GLY A 776 22.53 -60.44 52.15
CA GLY A 776 22.32 -61.83 52.53
C GLY A 776 23.63 -62.60 52.81
N MET A 777 23.56 -63.92 52.62
CA MET A 777 24.72 -64.81 52.62
C MET A 777 25.15 -65.07 51.17
N LEU A 778 26.46 -65.24 50.96
CA LEU A 778 27.13 -65.51 49.68
C LEU A 778 27.77 -66.88 49.66
#